data_AF-A0A0D2NPW3-F1
#
_entry.id   AF-A0A0D2NPW3-F1
#
_cell.length_a   1.000
_cell.length_b   1.000
_cell.length_c   1.000
_cell.angle_alpha   90.00
_cell.angle_beta   90.00
_cell.angle_gamma   90.00
#
_symmetry.space_group_name_H-M   'P 1'
#
loop_
_entity.id
_entity.type
_entity.pdbx_description
1 polymer ?
#
loop_
_entity_poly.entity_id
_entity_poly.type
_entity_poly.pdbx_seq_one_letter_code
_entity_poly.pdbx_strand_id
1 'polypeptide(L)'
;MVSQRNWSFGPTFSYVITACGSGGFYMEGIQVHCRVISLGFGLTLFIGSSLMNLHLHMGRCSHSELSRLVFETLPIPNVFCFTSIINGYAENGMGREGVSLYEAMVHKGLIPDEVTSLRLLSGCNHAGLAKEGKLVFNLMKSFYGICPERLLCETEEQTPGGVNSVRTKSISQTNKTEQIMAKLFLVSVLGLLIAAYGVAGNVVYDKFNILEELEDMDIAEEDTDFLESPSWTSEHGGKVLVNVDSFGAVGDGVSDDTQAFRKAWDTACSTRKSVLLVPPGRRYLVNATKFKGPCAERLIVQIDGTIVAPDEPKNWDPDLPRLWLDFSKLQGVAFRGKGVIDGSGSKWWAASCKKNKSNPCRGAPTALTIDSSSSIKVKGLTIQNSQQMNFVISKSEAVRVFGVKVTCPGDSPNTDGIHITKSTNIVLQDCKIGTGDDCISIVNGSSTIKMKRIYCGPGHGVSIGSLGEDNSVGIVTNVVLDTALLRETTNGVRIKTWQGGSGYVRGVRFENVRMEDVANPIIIDQFYCDSPTTCQNQTSAVQVSQIVYRNISGTTKSKQAIKFACSNTVPCSNLVLSNVNLEKKDGTVETYCNSAQGFGYGLVHPSADCLSSQDKGFILIDRKDNAQLTEPTGDHIIHTEL
;
A
#
# COMPACT_ATOMS: atom_id res chain seq x y z
N MET A 1 34.39 -1.07 0.73
CA MET A 1 33.73 -0.20 -0.26
C MET A 1 33.34 -1.04 -1.46
N VAL A 2 32.07 -1.44 -1.57
CA VAL A 2 31.45 -1.86 -2.84
C VAL A 2 30.07 -1.19 -2.83
N SER A 3 30.07 0.11 -3.13
CA SER A 3 28.87 0.93 -3.28
C SER A 3 28.43 0.91 -4.75
N GLN A 4 27.12 1.03 -4.94
CA GLN A 4 26.40 1.13 -6.22
C GLN A 4 26.16 -0.19 -6.96
N ARG A 5 25.09 -0.90 -6.56
CA ARG A 5 24.36 -1.80 -7.46
C ARG A 5 23.56 -0.93 -8.43
N ASN A 6 24.06 -0.78 -9.66
CA ASN A 6 23.33 -0.14 -10.76
C ASN A 6 22.14 -1.02 -11.16
N TRP A 7 20.92 -0.61 -10.79
CA TRP A 7 19.65 -1.28 -11.13
C TRP A 7 19.27 -1.20 -12.63
N SER A 8 20.11 -0.58 -13.47
CA SER A 8 19.87 -0.32 -14.89
C SER A 8 20.11 -1.51 -15.84
N PHE A 9 20.48 -2.70 -15.33
CA PHE A 9 20.88 -3.84 -16.18
C PHE A 9 19.80 -4.93 -16.43
N GLY A 10 18.72 -5.00 -15.64
CA GLY A 10 17.69 -6.04 -15.75
C GLY A 10 16.98 -6.11 -17.12
N PRO A 11 16.45 -5.01 -17.67
CA PRO A 11 15.81 -4.96 -18.99
C PRO A 11 16.76 -5.36 -20.13
N THR A 12 18.03 -4.96 -20.02
CA THR A 12 19.08 -5.29 -20.99
C THR A 12 19.28 -6.80 -21.09
N PHE A 13 19.29 -7.52 -19.96
CA PHE A 13 19.37 -8.98 -19.96
C PHE A 13 18.15 -9.64 -20.61
N SER A 14 16.94 -9.13 -20.34
CA SER A 14 15.70 -9.63 -20.97
C SER A 14 15.75 -9.50 -22.50
N TYR A 15 16.12 -8.33 -23.04
CA TYR A 15 16.23 -8.13 -24.48
C TYR A 15 17.30 -9.04 -25.13
N VAL A 16 18.45 -9.20 -24.48
CA VAL A 16 19.51 -10.09 -24.97
C VAL A 16 19.04 -11.55 -24.96
N ILE A 17 18.38 -12.00 -23.90
CA ILE A 17 17.83 -13.37 -23.80
C ILE A 17 16.76 -13.60 -24.87
N THR A 18 15.85 -12.66 -25.07
CA THR A 18 14.82 -12.75 -26.12
C THR A 18 15.44 -12.79 -27.51
N ALA A 19 16.43 -11.94 -27.79
CA ALA A 19 17.15 -11.94 -29.06
C ALA A 19 17.93 -13.25 -29.29
N CYS A 20 18.52 -13.82 -28.23
CA CYS A 20 19.16 -15.14 -28.29
C CYS A 20 18.15 -16.24 -28.63
N GLY A 21 16.94 -16.20 -28.04
CA GLY A 21 15.87 -17.16 -28.33
C GLY A 21 15.36 -17.07 -29.76
N SER A 22 14.99 -15.87 -30.23
CA SER A 22 14.47 -15.68 -31.59
C SER A 22 15.55 -15.87 -32.67
N GLY A 23 16.82 -15.59 -32.35
CA GLY A 23 17.95 -15.72 -33.27
C GLY A 23 18.59 -17.11 -33.30
N GLY A 24 18.14 -18.04 -32.46
CA GLY A 24 18.72 -19.40 -32.37
C GLY A 24 20.07 -19.48 -31.67
N PHE A 25 20.49 -18.42 -30.96
CA PHE A 25 21.75 -18.34 -30.20
C PHE A 25 21.56 -18.89 -28.78
N TYR A 26 21.13 -20.14 -28.68
CA TYR A 26 20.68 -20.73 -27.40
C TYR A 26 21.81 -20.90 -26.38
N MET A 27 23.03 -21.22 -26.83
CA MET A 27 24.18 -21.41 -25.94
C MET A 27 24.62 -20.09 -25.30
N GLU A 28 24.62 -19.02 -26.07
CA GLU A 28 24.87 -17.66 -25.61
C GLU A 28 23.76 -17.19 -24.66
N GLY A 29 22.50 -17.53 -24.97
CA GLY A 29 21.35 -17.28 -24.08
C GLY A 29 21.50 -17.95 -22.71
N ILE A 30 21.98 -19.20 -22.66
CA ILE A 30 22.25 -19.93 -21.42
C ILE A 30 23.41 -19.31 -20.63
N GLN A 31 24.46 -18.84 -21.30
CA GLN A 31 25.56 -18.13 -20.62
C GLN A 31 25.08 -16.83 -19.97
N VAL A 32 24.20 -16.10 -20.66
CA VAL A 32 23.56 -14.90 -20.11
C VAL A 32 22.64 -15.26 -18.94
N HIS A 33 21.91 -16.38 -19.01
CA HIS A 33 21.10 -16.90 -17.90
C HIS A 33 21.93 -17.21 -16.65
N CYS A 34 23.05 -17.94 -16.79
CA CYS A 34 23.96 -18.20 -15.66
C CYS A 34 24.49 -16.90 -15.05
N ARG A 35 24.76 -15.89 -15.88
CA ARG A 35 25.20 -14.58 -15.43
C ARG A 35 24.11 -13.84 -14.66
N VAL A 36 22.87 -13.87 -15.14
CA VAL A 36 21.68 -13.32 -14.47
C VAL A 36 21.50 -13.92 -13.06
N ILE A 37 21.58 -15.26 -12.94
CA ILE A 37 21.46 -15.94 -11.65
C ILE A 37 22.59 -15.52 -10.71
N SER A 38 23.83 -15.51 -11.19
CA SER A 38 25.01 -15.12 -10.38
C SER A 38 24.95 -13.68 -9.85
N LEU A 39 24.20 -12.82 -10.54
CA LEU A 39 24.00 -11.41 -10.18
C LEU A 39 22.76 -11.17 -9.31
N GLY A 40 21.99 -12.23 -9.00
CA GLY A 40 20.78 -12.16 -8.18
C GLY A 40 19.52 -11.71 -8.91
N PHE A 41 19.52 -11.69 -10.25
CA PHE A 41 18.37 -11.23 -11.06
C PHE A 41 17.41 -12.35 -11.47
N GLY A 42 17.65 -13.59 -11.02
CA GLY A 42 16.97 -14.80 -11.50
C GLY A 42 15.47 -14.89 -11.24
N LEU A 43 14.92 -14.08 -10.32
CA LEU A 43 13.51 -14.10 -9.91
C LEU A 43 12.67 -12.95 -10.50
N THR A 44 13.29 -12.06 -11.29
CA THR A 44 12.56 -10.91 -11.88
C THR A 44 11.63 -11.36 -13.01
N LEU A 45 10.38 -10.89 -13.04
CA LEU A 45 9.34 -11.28 -14.02
C LEU A 45 9.76 -11.08 -15.49
N PHE A 46 10.52 -10.02 -15.79
CA PHE A 46 11.02 -9.72 -17.14
C PHE A 46 12.06 -10.73 -17.62
N ILE A 47 12.94 -11.16 -16.72
CA ILE A 47 13.95 -12.15 -17.06
C ILE A 47 13.33 -13.55 -17.04
N GLY A 48 12.45 -13.85 -16.08
CA GLY A 48 11.68 -15.08 -16.04
C GLY A 48 10.89 -15.32 -17.33
N SER A 49 10.14 -14.33 -17.83
CA SER A 49 9.40 -14.45 -19.10
C SER A 49 10.32 -14.64 -20.32
N SER A 50 11.41 -13.88 -20.43
CA SER A 50 12.41 -14.08 -21.49
C SER A 50 13.08 -15.46 -21.43
N LEU A 51 13.36 -15.97 -20.23
CA LEU A 51 13.97 -17.29 -20.00
C LEU A 51 13.01 -18.42 -20.32
N MET A 52 11.75 -18.30 -19.91
CA MET A 52 10.70 -19.23 -20.30
C MET A 52 10.62 -19.32 -21.82
N ASN A 53 10.64 -18.18 -22.52
CA ASN A 53 10.61 -18.13 -23.98
C ASN A 53 11.88 -18.73 -24.62
N LEU A 54 13.07 -18.43 -24.08
CA LEU A 54 14.33 -19.04 -24.51
C LEU A 54 14.28 -20.57 -24.40
N HIS A 55 13.79 -21.10 -23.27
CA HIS A 55 13.67 -22.53 -23.04
C HIS A 55 12.63 -23.19 -23.96
N LEU A 56 11.49 -22.54 -24.20
CA LEU A 56 10.45 -23.03 -25.10
C LEU A 56 10.91 -23.03 -26.57
N HIS A 57 11.73 -22.05 -27.00
CA HIS A 57 12.31 -22.04 -28.35
C HIS A 57 13.38 -23.13 -28.58
N MET A 58 13.94 -23.74 -27.53
CA MET A 58 14.87 -24.87 -27.68
C MET A 58 14.16 -26.19 -28.06
N GLY A 59 12.83 -26.26 -27.97
CA GLY A 59 12.01 -27.32 -28.59
C GLY A 59 12.23 -28.75 -28.10
N ARG A 60 12.89 -28.95 -26.94
CA ARG A 60 13.09 -30.28 -26.33
C ARG A 60 12.22 -30.41 -25.09
N CYS A 61 11.66 -31.61 -24.85
CA CYS A 61 10.78 -31.88 -23.70
C CYS A 61 11.41 -31.49 -22.35
N SER A 62 12.71 -31.74 -22.16
CA SER A 62 13.44 -31.36 -20.95
C SER A 62 13.50 -29.84 -20.72
N HIS A 63 13.42 -29.02 -21.78
CA HIS A 63 13.42 -27.56 -21.67
C HIS A 63 12.01 -26.99 -21.48
N SER A 64 10.97 -27.67 -21.95
CA SER A 64 9.58 -27.33 -21.61
C SER A 64 9.32 -27.48 -20.10
N GLU A 65 9.92 -28.50 -19.46
CA GLU A 65 9.88 -28.69 -18.00
C GLU A 65 10.65 -27.59 -17.26
N LEU A 66 11.83 -27.19 -17.76
CA LEU A 66 12.57 -26.06 -17.20
C LEU A 66 11.80 -24.73 -17.32
N SER A 67 11.13 -24.48 -18.45
CA SER A 67 10.29 -23.29 -18.63
C SER A 67 9.14 -23.27 -17.62
N ARG A 68 8.52 -24.43 -17.38
CA ARG A 68 7.49 -24.59 -16.36
C ARG A 68 8.04 -24.34 -14.96
N LEU A 69 9.21 -24.88 -14.63
CA LEU A 69 9.85 -24.66 -13.35
C LEU A 69 10.15 -23.16 -13.13
N VAL A 70 10.68 -22.48 -14.16
CA VAL A 70 10.89 -21.02 -14.09
C VAL A 70 9.56 -20.30 -13.83
N PHE A 71 8.49 -20.67 -14.54
CA PHE A 71 7.16 -20.09 -14.33
C PHE A 71 6.61 -20.33 -12.92
N GLU A 72 6.75 -21.53 -12.38
CA GLU A 72 6.29 -21.90 -11.03
C GLU A 72 7.12 -21.24 -9.93
N THR A 73 8.37 -20.88 -10.21
CA THR A 73 9.22 -20.10 -9.29
C THR A 73 8.96 -18.60 -9.32
N LEU A 74 8.10 -18.10 -10.22
CA LEU A 74 7.73 -16.68 -10.24
C LEU A 74 6.79 -16.37 -9.07
N PRO A 75 7.09 -15.34 -8.25
CA PRO A 75 6.33 -15.07 -7.04
C PRO A 75 4.86 -14.74 -7.31
N ILE A 76 4.55 -14.02 -8.41
CA ILE A 76 3.17 -13.79 -8.90
C ILE A 76 3.14 -13.67 -10.44
N PRO A 77 2.84 -14.75 -11.19
CA PRO A 77 2.73 -14.67 -12.65
C PRO A 77 1.51 -13.83 -13.08
N ASN A 78 1.72 -12.79 -13.89
CA ASN A 78 0.66 -11.95 -14.44
C ASN A 78 0.14 -12.48 -15.79
N VAL A 79 -0.85 -11.81 -16.40
CA VAL A 79 -1.41 -12.16 -17.71
C VAL A 79 -0.30 -12.41 -18.74
N PHE A 80 0.68 -11.51 -18.84
CA PHE A 80 1.79 -11.63 -19.79
C PHE A 80 2.64 -12.91 -19.60
N CYS A 81 2.92 -13.29 -18.35
CA CYS A 81 3.63 -14.54 -18.04
C CYS A 81 2.82 -15.76 -18.51
N PHE A 82 1.51 -15.76 -18.24
CA PHE A 82 0.60 -16.82 -18.71
C PHE A 82 0.49 -16.84 -20.24
N THR A 83 0.33 -15.69 -20.89
CA THR A 83 0.31 -15.56 -22.36
C THR A 83 1.59 -16.11 -22.98
N SER A 84 2.75 -15.80 -22.39
CA SER A 84 4.06 -16.21 -22.90
C SER A 84 4.26 -17.73 -22.84
N ILE A 85 3.94 -18.37 -21.72
CA ILE A 85 4.05 -19.84 -21.59
C ILE A 85 3.00 -20.58 -22.41
N ILE A 86 1.76 -20.08 -22.46
CA ILE A 86 0.69 -20.66 -23.28
C ILE A 86 1.05 -20.56 -24.76
N ASN A 87 1.63 -19.43 -25.19
CA ASN A 87 2.12 -19.29 -26.56
C ASN A 87 3.23 -20.29 -26.89
N GLY A 88 4.25 -20.41 -26.03
CA GLY A 88 5.33 -21.36 -26.29
C GLY A 88 4.88 -22.81 -26.24
N TYR A 89 3.89 -23.18 -25.42
CA TYR A 89 3.26 -24.50 -25.48
C TYR A 89 2.46 -24.70 -26.77
N ALA A 90 1.72 -23.70 -27.24
CA ALA A 90 1.01 -23.77 -28.51
C ALA A 90 1.96 -23.96 -29.72
N GLU A 91 3.08 -23.23 -29.75
CA GLU A 91 4.11 -23.35 -30.80
C GLU A 91 4.81 -24.72 -30.79
N ASN A 92 4.92 -25.37 -29.63
CA ASN A 92 5.52 -26.69 -29.47
C ASN A 92 4.51 -27.86 -29.54
N GLY A 93 3.24 -27.58 -29.87
CA GLY A 93 2.19 -28.62 -29.98
C GLY A 93 1.72 -29.20 -28.63
N MET A 94 2.07 -28.56 -27.51
CA MET A 94 1.71 -28.94 -26.15
C MET A 94 0.36 -28.33 -25.73
N GLY A 95 -0.68 -28.60 -26.53
CA GLY A 95 -1.98 -27.95 -26.37
C GLY A 95 -2.67 -28.25 -25.03
N ARG A 96 -2.49 -29.44 -24.45
CA ARG A 96 -3.16 -29.82 -23.18
C ARG A 96 -2.58 -29.03 -22.01
N GLU A 97 -1.27 -28.86 -21.99
CA GLU A 97 -0.55 -28.07 -21.00
C GLU A 97 -0.92 -26.59 -21.11
N GLY A 98 -1.10 -26.09 -22.34
CA GLY A 98 -1.65 -24.76 -22.59
C GLY A 98 -3.06 -24.57 -22.01
N VAL A 99 -3.96 -25.55 -22.19
CA VAL A 99 -5.32 -25.51 -21.63
C VAL A 99 -5.28 -25.51 -20.09
N SER A 100 -4.46 -26.37 -19.48
CA SER A 100 -4.33 -26.44 -18.02
C SER A 100 -3.83 -25.13 -17.41
N LEU A 101 -2.88 -24.46 -18.07
CA LEU A 101 -2.40 -23.14 -17.62
C LEU A 101 -3.43 -22.04 -17.83
N TYR A 102 -4.23 -22.11 -18.89
CA TYR A 102 -5.33 -21.19 -19.11
C TYR A 102 -6.43 -21.32 -18.05
N GLU A 103 -6.77 -22.55 -17.65
CA GLU A 103 -7.69 -22.78 -16.53
C GLU A 103 -7.12 -22.27 -15.20
N ALA A 104 -5.83 -22.51 -14.94
CA ALA A 104 -5.15 -21.99 -13.75
C ALA A 104 -5.11 -20.45 -13.73
N MET A 105 -4.93 -19.81 -14.89
CA MET A 105 -5.02 -18.37 -15.05
C MET A 105 -6.40 -17.83 -14.66
N VAL A 106 -7.46 -18.46 -15.17
CA VAL A 106 -8.85 -18.09 -14.86
C VAL A 106 -9.19 -18.32 -13.39
N HIS A 107 -8.77 -19.45 -12.80
CA HIS A 107 -9.00 -19.75 -11.38
C HIS A 107 -8.26 -18.77 -10.45
N LYS A 108 -7.15 -18.18 -10.90
CA LYS A 108 -6.44 -17.11 -10.18
C LYS A 108 -7.09 -15.73 -10.36
N GLY A 109 -8.25 -15.65 -11.01
CA GLY A 109 -8.98 -14.40 -11.22
C GLY A 109 -8.37 -13.49 -12.28
N LEU A 110 -7.42 -13.98 -13.08
CA LEU A 110 -6.85 -13.24 -14.20
C LEU A 110 -7.73 -13.40 -15.43
N ILE A 111 -8.03 -12.28 -16.11
CA ILE A 111 -8.82 -12.28 -17.34
C ILE A 111 -7.89 -12.54 -18.53
N PRO A 112 -8.09 -13.61 -19.30
CA PRO A 112 -7.32 -13.85 -20.52
C PRO A 112 -7.56 -12.75 -21.56
N ASP A 113 -6.48 -12.23 -22.15
CA ASP A 113 -6.57 -11.29 -23.26
C ASP A 113 -6.82 -12.02 -24.60
N GLU A 114 -7.09 -11.24 -25.64
CA GLU A 114 -7.32 -11.74 -27.00
C GLU A 114 -6.15 -12.59 -27.49
N VAL A 115 -4.91 -12.14 -27.25
CA VAL A 115 -3.69 -12.82 -27.69
C VAL A 115 -3.60 -14.20 -27.04
N THR A 116 -3.81 -14.30 -25.73
CA THR A 116 -3.76 -15.55 -24.97
C THR A 116 -4.77 -16.56 -25.51
N SER A 117 -6.01 -16.11 -25.73
CA SER A 117 -7.10 -16.97 -26.20
C SER A 117 -6.86 -17.44 -27.64
N LEU A 118 -6.39 -16.56 -28.54
CA LEU A 118 -6.02 -16.91 -29.91
C LEU A 118 -4.84 -17.89 -29.99
N ARG A 119 -3.79 -17.68 -29.19
CA ARG A 119 -2.64 -18.60 -29.16
C ARG A 119 -3.03 -19.97 -28.64
N LEU A 120 -3.88 -20.03 -27.61
CA LEU A 120 -4.39 -21.31 -27.11
C LEU A 120 -5.26 -22.03 -28.15
N LEU A 121 -6.15 -21.32 -28.85
CA LEU A 121 -6.97 -21.92 -29.92
C LEU A 121 -6.10 -22.52 -31.03
N SER A 122 -5.03 -21.82 -31.42
CA SER A 122 -4.02 -22.34 -32.36
C SER A 122 -3.35 -23.61 -31.83
N GLY A 123 -2.95 -23.61 -30.55
CA GLY A 123 -2.38 -24.78 -29.88
C GLY A 123 -3.35 -25.98 -29.79
N CYS A 124 -4.62 -25.73 -29.48
CA CYS A 124 -5.67 -26.75 -29.46
C CYS A 124 -5.89 -27.36 -30.85
N ASN A 125 -5.86 -26.54 -31.91
CA ASN A 125 -5.95 -27.01 -33.29
C ASN A 125 -4.77 -27.92 -33.65
N HIS A 126 -3.54 -27.50 -33.34
CA HIS A 126 -2.33 -28.30 -33.59
C HIS A 126 -2.31 -29.62 -32.79
N ALA A 127 -2.88 -29.64 -31.58
CA ALA A 127 -2.91 -30.81 -30.69
C ALA A 127 -4.15 -31.71 -30.87
N GLY A 128 -5.08 -31.37 -31.78
CA GLY A 128 -6.32 -32.13 -32.00
C GLY A 128 -7.36 -32.02 -30.87
N LEU A 129 -7.30 -30.97 -30.05
CA LEU A 129 -8.17 -30.71 -28.89
C LEU A 129 -9.42 -29.91 -29.28
N ALA A 130 -10.24 -30.47 -30.18
CA ALA A 130 -11.38 -29.77 -30.77
C ALA A 130 -12.47 -29.39 -29.74
N LYS A 131 -12.65 -30.20 -28.69
CA LYS A 131 -13.67 -29.94 -27.65
C LYS A 131 -13.24 -28.78 -26.74
N GLU A 132 -11.98 -28.81 -26.31
CA GLU A 132 -11.35 -27.81 -25.46
C GLU A 132 -11.22 -26.47 -26.21
N GLY A 133 -10.83 -26.51 -27.49
CA GLY A 133 -10.81 -25.32 -28.35
C GLY A 133 -12.20 -24.67 -28.48
N LYS A 134 -13.28 -25.47 -28.63
CA LYS A 134 -14.65 -24.94 -28.67
C LYS A 134 -15.08 -24.31 -27.34
N LEU A 135 -14.64 -24.86 -26.21
CA LEU A 135 -14.91 -24.29 -24.88
C LEU A 135 -14.22 -22.94 -24.71
N VAL A 136 -12.93 -22.85 -25.06
CA VAL A 136 -12.16 -21.59 -25.02
C VAL A 136 -12.79 -20.53 -25.92
N PHE A 137 -13.19 -20.91 -27.15
CA PHE A 137 -13.86 -20.00 -28.09
C PHE A 137 -15.18 -19.46 -27.55
N ASN A 138 -15.99 -20.32 -26.93
CA ASN A 138 -17.25 -19.91 -26.32
C ASN A 138 -17.01 -18.98 -25.12
N LEU A 139 -16.06 -19.33 -24.24
CA LEU A 139 -15.70 -18.54 -23.06
C LEU A 139 -15.24 -17.12 -23.45
N MET A 140 -14.41 -17.04 -24.49
CA MET A 140 -13.91 -15.80 -25.09
C MET A 140 -15.06 -14.88 -25.54
N LYS A 141 -16.08 -15.43 -26.21
CA LYS A 141 -17.21 -14.68 -26.76
C LYS A 141 -18.28 -14.33 -25.71
N SER A 142 -18.65 -15.28 -24.85
CA SER A 142 -19.81 -15.13 -23.95
C SER A 142 -19.48 -14.46 -22.63
N PHE A 143 -18.26 -14.67 -22.10
CA PHE A 143 -17.88 -14.25 -20.76
C PHE A 143 -16.94 -13.04 -20.75
N TYR A 144 -16.08 -12.93 -21.77
CA TYR A 144 -15.06 -11.87 -21.83
C TYR A 144 -15.32 -10.81 -22.90
N GLY A 145 -16.35 -10.98 -23.74
CA GLY A 145 -16.71 -10.00 -24.78
C GLY A 145 -15.65 -9.83 -25.86
N ILE A 146 -14.73 -10.80 -26.02
CA ILE A 146 -13.63 -10.76 -26.98
C ILE A 146 -14.15 -11.36 -28.30
N CYS A 147 -14.30 -10.51 -29.31
CA CYS A 147 -14.61 -10.94 -30.68
C CYS A 147 -13.30 -11.15 -31.44
N PRO A 148 -13.05 -12.33 -32.03
CA PRO A 148 -11.85 -12.54 -32.81
C PRO A 148 -11.98 -11.78 -34.14
N GLU A 149 -11.21 -10.71 -34.32
CA GLU A 149 -11.15 -10.05 -35.62
C GLU A 149 -10.35 -10.92 -36.62
N ARG A 150 -11.05 -11.32 -37.69
CA ARG A 150 -10.56 -11.60 -39.05
C ARG A 150 -9.78 -12.88 -39.39
N LEU A 151 -9.86 -14.00 -38.64
CA LEU A 151 -9.24 -15.26 -39.11
C LEU A 151 -10.04 -16.57 -39.00
N LEU A 152 -11.32 -16.56 -38.60
CA LEU A 152 -12.10 -17.82 -38.53
C LEU A 152 -13.56 -17.75 -39.04
N CYS A 153 -13.98 -16.65 -39.70
CA CYS A 153 -15.31 -16.56 -40.34
C CYS A 153 -15.23 -16.77 -41.86
N GLU A 154 -14.56 -17.82 -42.32
CA GLU A 154 -14.83 -18.42 -43.63
C GLU A 154 -14.65 -19.93 -43.50
N THR A 155 -15.73 -20.64 -43.16
CA THR A 155 -16.11 -21.98 -43.66
C THR A 155 -17.10 -22.64 -42.69
N GLU A 156 -18.37 -22.26 -42.79
CA GLU A 156 -19.46 -23.19 -42.50
C GLU A 156 -20.73 -22.70 -43.21
N GLU A 157 -20.88 -23.06 -44.50
CA GLU A 157 -22.14 -23.57 -45.06
C GLU A 157 -21.96 -24.15 -46.49
N GLN A 158 -22.04 -25.49 -46.56
CA GLN A 158 -22.61 -26.33 -47.63
C GLN A 158 -21.99 -26.37 -49.05
N THR A 159 -21.26 -27.45 -49.36
CA THR A 159 -21.63 -28.51 -50.34
C THR A 159 -20.53 -29.61 -50.48
N PRO A 160 -20.86 -30.83 -50.94
CA PRO A 160 -20.07 -32.03 -50.70
C PRO A 160 -19.09 -32.38 -51.84
N GLY A 161 -17.89 -32.84 -51.46
CA GLY A 161 -16.99 -33.60 -52.33
C GLY A 161 -15.71 -32.86 -52.73
N GLY A 162 -14.56 -33.48 -52.44
CA GLY A 162 -13.28 -33.05 -53.01
C GLY A 162 -12.11 -33.18 -52.03
N VAL A 163 -11.43 -34.33 -52.08
CA VAL A 163 -10.07 -34.51 -51.57
C VAL A 163 -9.14 -33.51 -52.26
N ASN A 164 -8.27 -32.78 -51.52
CA ASN A 164 -6.94 -32.42 -52.01
C ASN A 164 -5.99 -31.99 -50.88
N SER A 165 -4.82 -32.63 -50.85
CA SER A 165 -3.68 -32.31 -49.99
C SER A 165 -3.02 -31.00 -50.41
N VAL A 166 -2.51 -30.22 -49.46
CA VAL A 166 -1.55 -29.14 -49.75
C VAL A 166 -0.25 -29.40 -48.99
N ARG A 167 0.80 -29.66 -49.78
CA ARG A 167 2.21 -29.82 -49.37
C ARG A 167 2.76 -28.56 -48.70
N THR A 168 3.47 -28.73 -47.61
CA THR A 168 4.44 -27.76 -47.08
C THR A 168 5.69 -27.73 -47.98
N LYS A 169 6.07 -26.54 -48.47
CA LYS A 169 7.38 -26.30 -49.10
C LYS A 169 8.40 -25.95 -48.02
N SER A 170 9.49 -26.72 -47.95
CA SER A 170 10.70 -26.38 -47.22
C SER A 170 11.44 -25.23 -47.92
N ILE A 171 11.88 -24.21 -47.17
CA ILE A 171 12.83 -23.20 -47.65
C ILE A 171 14.19 -23.45 -46.99
N SER A 172 15.20 -23.54 -47.85
CA SER A 172 16.61 -23.82 -47.59
C SER A 172 17.41 -22.59 -47.14
N GLN A 173 18.39 -22.84 -46.26
CA GLN A 173 19.71 -22.19 -46.09
C GLN A 173 19.90 -20.75 -46.60
N THR A 174 20.11 -19.81 -45.67
CA THR A 174 20.66 -18.48 -45.94
C THR A 174 22.18 -18.41 -45.65
N ASN A 175 22.90 -17.65 -46.50
CA ASN A 175 24.35 -17.62 -46.62
C ASN A 175 25.05 -16.73 -45.58
N LYS A 176 26.28 -17.11 -45.19
CA LYS A 176 27.17 -16.46 -44.19
C LYS A 176 27.46 -14.96 -44.41
N THR A 177 27.20 -14.41 -45.59
CA THR A 177 27.45 -13.01 -45.94
C THR A 177 26.35 -12.05 -45.45
N GLU A 178 25.12 -12.51 -45.26
CA GLU A 178 24.02 -11.68 -44.71
C GLU A 178 24.15 -11.45 -43.19
N GLN A 179 24.79 -12.37 -42.46
CA GLN A 179 25.07 -12.24 -41.02
C GLN A 179 26.08 -11.12 -40.69
N ILE A 180 26.98 -10.78 -41.62
CA ILE A 180 28.01 -9.75 -41.39
C ILE A 180 27.43 -8.34 -41.63
N MET A 181 26.58 -8.19 -42.65
CA MET A 181 25.85 -6.94 -42.91
C MET A 181 24.81 -6.64 -41.83
N ALA A 182 24.15 -7.67 -41.28
CA ALA A 182 23.24 -7.53 -40.14
C ALA A 182 23.95 -7.02 -38.87
N LYS A 183 25.21 -7.43 -38.62
CA LYS A 183 26.02 -6.95 -37.47
C LYS A 183 26.37 -5.46 -37.57
N LEU A 184 26.67 -4.95 -38.75
CA LEU A 184 26.98 -3.53 -38.97
C LEU A 184 25.73 -2.64 -38.92
N PHE A 185 24.58 -3.14 -39.39
CA PHE A 185 23.29 -2.44 -39.31
C PHE A 185 22.72 -2.40 -37.88
N LEU A 186 22.95 -3.44 -37.08
CA LEU A 186 22.56 -3.47 -35.66
C LEU A 186 23.30 -2.44 -34.81
N VAL A 187 24.58 -2.17 -35.06
CA VAL A 187 25.36 -1.19 -34.29
C VAL A 187 24.93 0.25 -34.60
N SER A 188 24.55 0.54 -35.85
CA SER A 188 24.05 1.88 -36.24
C SER A 188 22.61 2.12 -35.79
N VAL A 189 21.75 1.10 -35.83
CA VAL A 189 20.38 1.15 -35.30
C VAL A 189 20.38 1.20 -33.76
N LEU A 190 21.34 0.56 -33.09
CA LEU A 190 21.54 0.68 -31.64
C LEU A 190 21.92 2.12 -31.23
N GLY A 191 22.78 2.80 -32.00
CA GLY A 191 23.12 4.21 -31.76
C GLY A 191 21.94 5.17 -31.91
N LEU A 192 21.05 4.92 -32.89
CA LEU A 192 19.85 5.73 -33.13
C LEU A 192 18.70 5.41 -32.16
N LEU A 193 18.57 4.15 -31.71
CA LEU A 193 17.60 3.74 -30.68
C LEU A 193 17.99 4.25 -29.28
N ILE A 194 19.28 4.34 -28.95
CA ILE A 194 19.77 4.93 -27.68
C ILE A 194 19.38 6.42 -27.57
N ALA A 195 19.32 7.14 -28.69
CA ALA A 195 18.89 8.55 -28.71
C ALA A 195 17.36 8.72 -28.68
N ALA A 196 16.60 7.80 -29.29
CA ALA A 196 15.14 7.92 -29.42
C ALA A 196 14.34 7.27 -28.27
N TYR A 197 14.85 6.21 -27.62
CA TYR A 197 14.13 5.47 -26.56
C TYR A 197 14.47 5.91 -25.13
N GLY A 198 15.37 6.88 -24.95
CA GLY A 198 15.68 7.49 -23.66
C GLY A 198 14.49 8.20 -22.98
N VAL A 199 13.34 8.34 -23.65
CA VAL A 199 12.18 9.10 -23.15
C VAL A 199 10.91 8.25 -23.00
N ALA A 200 10.78 7.07 -23.64
CA ALA A 200 9.55 6.28 -23.64
C ALA A 200 9.60 4.99 -22.79
N GLY A 201 10.78 4.48 -22.42
CA GLY A 201 10.95 3.23 -21.67
C GLY A 201 10.72 3.32 -20.15
N ASN A 202 10.60 4.53 -19.60
CA ASN A 202 10.54 4.77 -18.15
C ASN A 202 9.15 4.54 -17.51
N VAL A 203 8.07 4.41 -18.29
CA VAL A 203 6.69 4.42 -17.74
C VAL A 203 6.15 3.02 -17.44
N VAL A 204 6.66 1.96 -18.08
CA VAL A 204 6.17 0.57 -17.89
C VAL A 204 7.02 -0.21 -16.88
N TYR A 205 8.34 0.05 -16.84
CA TYR A 205 9.28 -0.65 -15.96
C TYR A 205 9.18 -0.23 -14.49
N ASP A 206 8.79 1.02 -14.20
CA ASP A 206 8.54 1.46 -12.82
C ASP A 206 7.30 0.77 -12.21
N LYS A 207 6.29 0.39 -13.02
CA LYS A 207 4.99 -0.09 -12.54
C LYS A 207 4.98 -1.49 -11.91
N PHE A 208 5.89 -2.38 -12.31
CA PHE A 208 5.92 -3.78 -11.85
C PHE A 208 6.88 -4.04 -10.67
N ASN A 209 8.02 -3.35 -10.59
CA ASN A 209 8.94 -3.48 -9.44
C ASN A 209 8.31 -3.01 -8.11
N ILE A 210 7.39 -2.03 -8.16
CA ILE A 210 6.68 -1.52 -6.98
C ILE A 210 5.80 -2.60 -6.37
N LEU A 211 5.10 -3.39 -7.20
CA LEU A 211 4.20 -4.43 -6.70
C LEU A 211 5.00 -5.50 -5.96
N GLU A 212 6.15 -5.91 -6.51
CA GLU A 212 7.06 -6.87 -5.89
C GLU A 212 7.65 -6.33 -4.56
N GLU A 213 8.16 -5.10 -4.53
CA GLU A 213 8.67 -4.47 -3.30
C GLU A 213 7.58 -4.31 -2.22
N LEU A 214 6.34 -4.02 -2.62
CA LEU A 214 5.22 -3.91 -1.69
C LEU A 214 4.65 -5.27 -1.28
N GLU A 215 4.81 -6.33 -2.05
CA GLU A 215 4.39 -7.70 -1.70
C GLU A 215 5.35 -8.33 -0.67
N ASP A 216 6.66 -8.07 -0.77
CA ASP A 216 7.64 -8.39 0.29
C ASP A 216 7.35 -7.66 1.62
N MET A 217 6.51 -6.63 1.56
CA MET A 217 6.04 -5.91 2.72
C MET A 217 4.82 -6.54 3.40
N ASP A 218 4.28 -7.67 2.95
CA ASP A 218 3.22 -8.34 3.67
C ASP A 218 3.67 -8.76 5.08
N ILE A 219 2.70 -8.81 5.99
CA ILE A 219 2.91 -9.33 7.34
C ILE A 219 2.60 -10.83 7.27
N ALA A 220 3.64 -11.66 7.39
CA ALA A 220 3.53 -13.10 7.47
C ALA A 220 2.55 -13.51 8.59
N GLU A 221 1.76 -14.55 8.35
CA GLU A 221 0.81 -15.06 9.35
C GLU A 221 1.50 -15.69 10.58
N GLU A 222 2.82 -15.92 10.50
CA GLU A 222 3.63 -16.65 11.49
C GLU A 222 4.40 -15.79 12.52
N ASP A 223 3.93 -14.59 12.89
CA ASP A 223 4.40 -13.95 14.14
C ASP A 223 3.69 -14.56 15.39
N THR A 224 3.53 -15.88 15.40
CA THR A 224 3.06 -16.66 16.57
C THR A 224 4.03 -16.63 17.74
N ASP A 225 5.25 -16.13 17.55
CA ASP A 225 6.18 -15.80 18.65
C ASP A 225 5.65 -14.69 19.58
N PHE A 226 4.55 -14.02 19.21
CA PHE A 226 3.84 -13.07 20.07
C PHE A 226 2.77 -13.72 20.99
N LEU A 227 2.46 -15.01 20.82
CA LEU A 227 1.39 -15.73 21.53
C LEU A 227 1.83 -16.44 22.82
N GLU A 228 3.11 -16.39 23.20
CA GLU A 228 3.50 -16.79 24.55
C GLU A 228 2.93 -15.79 25.58
N SER A 229 1.71 -16.09 26.04
CA SER A 229 1.36 -15.80 27.42
C SER A 229 2.36 -16.57 28.27
N PRO A 230 3.19 -15.92 29.12
CA PRO A 230 3.83 -16.69 30.17
C PRO A 230 2.69 -17.12 31.08
N SER A 231 2.28 -18.38 30.94
CA SER A 231 1.78 -19.10 32.10
C SER A 231 2.87 -18.96 33.16
N TRP A 232 2.48 -18.50 34.36
CA TRP A 232 3.40 -18.28 35.46
C TRP A 232 3.83 -19.62 36.07
N THR A 233 4.33 -20.55 35.25
CA THR A 233 5.00 -21.76 35.69
C THR A 233 6.49 -21.54 35.52
N SER A 234 7.13 -21.23 36.66
CA SER A 234 8.56 -21.16 36.88
C SER A 234 9.36 -22.19 36.10
N GLU A 235 10.45 -21.76 35.44
CA GLU A 235 11.79 -22.26 35.74
C GLU A 235 12.88 -21.32 35.16
N HIS A 236 13.76 -20.84 36.07
CA HIS A 236 15.10 -20.28 35.83
C HIS A 236 15.26 -18.94 35.06
N GLY A 237 14.51 -17.92 35.48
CA GLY A 237 14.89 -16.52 35.24
C GLY A 237 13.98 -15.53 35.95
N GLY A 238 14.16 -15.36 37.27
CA GLY A 238 13.34 -14.46 38.08
C GLY A 238 13.32 -13.04 37.50
N LYS A 239 12.14 -12.57 37.08
CA LYS A 239 11.93 -11.16 36.71
C LYS A 239 11.79 -10.34 37.98
N VAL A 240 12.36 -9.14 38.02
CA VAL A 240 12.28 -8.27 39.20
C VAL A 240 10.99 -7.44 39.10
N LEU A 241 10.04 -7.70 39.99
CA LEU A 241 8.77 -6.96 40.01
C LEU A 241 8.96 -5.61 40.71
N VAL A 242 8.57 -4.53 40.04
CA VAL A 242 8.57 -3.16 40.56
C VAL A 242 7.13 -2.66 40.50
N ASN A 243 6.39 -2.82 41.59
CA ASN A 243 5.00 -2.40 41.70
C ASN A 243 4.91 -0.92 42.11
N VAL A 244 4.15 -0.10 41.38
CA VAL A 244 3.95 1.33 41.70
C VAL A 244 3.43 1.56 43.12
N ASP A 245 2.62 0.63 43.65
CA ASP A 245 2.09 0.70 45.02
C ASP A 245 3.18 0.65 46.08
N SER A 246 4.27 -0.10 45.82
CA SER A 246 5.42 -0.19 46.71
C SER A 246 6.19 1.12 46.82
N PHE A 247 5.93 2.08 45.93
CA PHE A 247 6.51 3.43 45.94
C PHE A 247 5.53 4.49 46.48
N GLY A 248 4.40 4.07 47.07
CA GLY A 248 3.44 4.93 47.72
C GLY A 248 2.29 5.40 46.83
N ALA A 249 2.05 4.76 45.69
CA ALA A 249 0.89 5.06 44.86
C ALA A 249 -0.42 4.68 45.58
N VAL A 250 -1.37 5.60 45.62
CA VAL A 250 -2.67 5.48 46.29
C VAL A 250 -3.71 4.85 45.38
N GLY A 251 -3.68 5.08 44.06
CA GLY A 251 -4.50 4.33 43.12
C GLY A 251 -6.02 4.51 43.30
N ASP A 252 -6.45 5.67 43.81
CA ASP A 252 -7.86 6.07 44.01
C ASP A 252 -8.45 6.92 42.88
N GLY A 253 -7.61 7.36 41.93
CA GLY A 253 -7.95 8.21 40.79
C GLY A 253 -8.01 9.71 41.11
N VAL A 254 -7.62 10.11 42.32
CA VAL A 254 -7.73 11.50 42.82
C VAL A 254 -6.42 11.99 43.42
N SER A 255 -5.73 11.14 44.18
CA SER A 255 -4.44 11.42 44.78
C SER A 255 -3.35 11.45 43.71
N ASP A 256 -2.45 12.44 43.77
CA ASP A 256 -1.34 12.55 42.82
C ASP A 256 -0.31 11.44 43.01
N ASP A 257 -0.33 10.45 42.11
CA ASP A 257 0.54 9.28 42.13
C ASP A 257 1.83 9.49 41.31
N THR A 258 2.05 10.68 40.76
CA THR A 258 3.14 10.96 39.81
C THR A 258 4.51 10.63 40.39
N GLN A 259 4.77 10.97 41.65
CA GLN A 259 6.08 10.73 42.26
C GLN A 259 6.34 9.24 42.52
N ALA A 260 5.29 8.47 42.84
CA ALA A 260 5.40 7.02 42.98
C ALA A 260 5.74 6.38 41.63
N PHE A 261 5.08 6.82 40.55
CA PHE A 261 5.37 6.35 39.19
C PHE A 261 6.79 6.70 38.74
N ARG A 262 7.29 7.91 39.01
CA ARG A 262 8.66 8.31 38.67
C ARG A 262 9.69 7.45 39.39
N LYS A 263 9.54 7.25 40.70
CA LYS A 263 10.47 6.41 41.48
C LYS A 263 10.43 4.93 41.07
N ALA A 264 9.23 4.41 40.80
CA ALA A 264 9.05 3.06 40.30
C ALA A 264 9.69 2.89 38.91
N TRP A 265 9.51 3.89 38.02
CA TRP A 265 10.18 3.91 36.72
C TRP A 265 11.70 3.91 36.85
N ASP A 266 12.27 4.81 37.65
CA ASP A 266 13.73 4.90 37.82
C ASP A 266 14.33 3.58 38.33
N THR A 267 13.62 2.91 39.25
CA THR A 267 14.01 1.60 39.77
C THR A 267 13.88 0.51 38.70
N ALA A 268 12.75 0.45 37.99
CA ALA A 268 12.52 -0.56 36.95
C ALA A 268 13.50 -0.38 35.77
N CYS A 269 13.68 0.85 35.30
CA CYS A 269 14.53 1.20 34.18
C CYS A 269 16.01 0.93 34.47
N SER A 270 16.48 1.06 35.72
CA SER A 270 17.85 0.71 36.10
C SER A 270 18.08 -0.78 36.39
N THR A 271 17.00 -1.59 36.47
CA THR A 271 17.06 -3.00 36.86
C THR A 271 16.91 -3.93 35.66
N ARG A 272 17.83 -4.89 35.50
CA ARG A 272 17.76 -5.90 34.42
C ARG A 272 16.55 -6.83 34.61
N LYS A 273 15.89 -7.21 33.51
CA LYS A 273 14.73 -8.13 33.49
C LYS A 273 13.62 -7.70 34.47
N SER A 274 13.40 -6.40 34.61
CA SER A 274 12.39 -5.84 35.49
C SER A 274 11.01 -5.80 34.84
N VAL A 275 9.98 -5.79 35.70
CA VAL A 275 8.58 -5.57 35.33
C VAL A 275 8.07 -4.40 36.14
N LEU A 276 7.84 -3.25 35.50
CA LEU A 276 7.08 -2.16 36.10
C LEU A 276 5.60 -2.53 36.05
N LEU A 277 4.97 -2.70 37.21
CA LEU A 277 3.57 -3.12 37.33
C LEU A 277 2.68 -1.96 37.78
N VAL A 278 1.68 -1.65 36.95
CA VAL A 278 0.48 -0.90 37.33
C VAL A 278 -0.65 -1.91 37.57
N PRO A 279 -1.01 -2.20 38.83
CA PRO A 279 -1.86 -3.35 39.15
C PRO A 279 -3.33 -3.14 38.78
N PRO A 280 -4.07 -4.23 38.53
CA PRO A 280 -5.48 -4.16 38.15
C PRO A 280 -6.39 -3.67 39.29
N GLY A 281 -7.56 -3.14 38.94
CA GLY A 281 -8.59 -2.74 39.90
C GLY A 281 -8.34 -1.40 40.60
N ARG A 282 -7.28 -0.68 40.22
CA ARG A 282 -6.91 0.63 40.78
C ARG A 282 -6.81 1.69 39.67
N ARG A 283 -6.96 2.96 40.05
CA ARG A 283 -6.92 4.11 39.15
C ARG A 283 -5.86 5.10 39.64
N TYR A 284 -4.87 5.43 38.83
CA TYR A 284 -3.74 6.26 39.27
C TYR A 284 -3.77 7.61 38.58
N LEU A 285 -3.94 8.70 39.33
CA LEU A 285 -3.85 10.05 38.77
C LEU A 285 -2.38 10.40 38.58
N VAL A 286 -1.95 10.53 37.32
CA VAL A 286 -0.56 10.83 36.96
C VAL A 286 -0.51 12.11 36.16
N ASN A 287 0.19 13.13 36.66
CA ASN A 287 0.47 14.37 35.95
C ASN A 287 1.45 14.14 34.79
N ALA A 288 1.51 15.11 33.87
CA ALA A 288 2.43 15.13 32.74
C ALA A 288 3.86 14.74 33.17
N THR A 289 4.41 13.70 32.55
CA THR A 289 5.67 13.07 32.96
C THR A 289 6.41 12.46 31.78
N LYS A 290 7.74 12.59 31.84
CA LYS A 290 8.68 11.97 30.91
C LYS A 290 9.39 10.79 31.58
N PHE A 291 9.24 9.61 31.00
CA PHE A 291 9.89 8.37 31.38
C PHE A 291 11.05 8.12 30.41
N LYS A 292 12.26 8.47 30.84
CA LYS A 292 13.45 8.47 29.98
C LYS A 292 14.29 7.22 30.19
N GLY A 293 14.80 6.66 29.09
CA GLY A 293 15.88 5.70 29.07
C GLY A 293 17.27 6.35 28.91
N PRO A 294 18.32 5.55 28.63
CA PRO A 294 18.27 4.12 28.32
C PRO A 294 17.94 3.28 29.56
N CYS A 295 17.17 2.22 29.36
CA CYS A 295 16.86 1.25 30.42
C CYS A 295 17.74 0.00 30.28
N ALA A 296 17.90 -0.71 31.40
CA ALA A 296 18.51 -2.03 31.45
C ALA A 296 17.72 -3.03 30.60
N GLU A 297 18.41 -4.05 30.09
CA GLU A 297 17.84 -4.99 29.13
C GLU A 297 16.58 -5.72 29.66
N ARG A 298 15.61 -5.90 28.75
CA ARG A 298 14.36 -6.65 28.95
C ARG A 298 13.40 -6.07 29.99
N LEU A 299 13.29 -4.74 30.06
CA LEU A 299 12.23 -4.06 30.81
C LEU A 299 10.85 -4.36 30.19
N ILE A 300 9.91 -4.74 31.04
CA ILE A 300 8.49 -4.89 30.72
C ILE A 300 7.70 -3.83 31.49
N VAL A 301 6.86 -3.09 30.80
CA VAL A 301 5.86 -2.19 31.40
C VAL A 301 4.51 -2.91 31.34
N GLN A 302 4.09 -3.46 32.49
CA GLN A 302 2.83 -4.18 32.67
C GLN A 302 1.76 -3.20 33.19
N ILE A 303 0.80 -2.83 32.34
CA ILE A 303 -0.31 -1.95 32.70
C ILE A 303 -1.60 -2.76 32.73
N ASP A 304 -2.04 -3.15 33.92
CA ASP A 304 -3.29 -3.88 34.15
C ASP A 304 -4.35 -3.02 34.85
N GLY A 305 -3.95 -1.94 35.52
CA GLY A 305 -4.82 -0.92 36.10
C GLY A 305 -5.18 0.21 35.14
N THR A 306 -5.75 1.28 35.69
CA THR A 306 -6.06 2.51 34.94
C THR A 306 -5.08 3.62 35.33
N ILE A 307 -4.45 4.27 34.36
CA ILE A 307 -3.74 5.52 34.54
C ILE A 307 -4.66 6.63 34.02
N VAL A 308 -4.92 7.66 34.82
CA VAL A 308 -5.83 8.76 34.49
C VAL A 308 -5.10 10.10 34.52
N ALA A 309 -5.40 10.96 33.55
CA ALA A 309 -4.83 12.29 33.46
C ALA A 309 -5.61 13.30 34.34
N PRO A 310 -4.95 14.37 34.79
CA PRO A 310 -5.64 15.57 35.28
C PRO A 310 -6.60 16.10 34.21
N ASP A 311 -7.82 16.45 34.62
CA ASP A 311 -8.86 16.88 33.69
C ASP A 311 -8.82 18.39 33.40
N GLU A 312 -8.25 19.20 34.30
CA GLU A 312 -8.33 20.67 34.26
C GLU A 312 -7.22 21.30 33.39
N PRO A 313 -7.54 21.87 32.22
CA PRO A 313 -6.53 22.42 31.31
C PRO A 313 -5.70 23.55 31.92
N LYS A 314 -6.28 24.33 32.85
CA LYS A 314 -5.60 25.45 33.51
C LYS A 314 -4.49 25.00 34.45
N ASN A 315 -4.57 23.78 34.96
CA ASN A 315 -3.61 23.21 35.91
C ASN A 315 -2.59 22.30 35.21
N TRP A 316 -2.62 22.25 33.88
CA TRP A 316 -1.68 21.42 33.12
C TRP A 316 -0.25 21.95 33.26
N ASP A 317 0.71 21.02 33.30
CA ASP A 317 2.12 21.34 33.46
C ASP A 317 2.61 22.26 32.31
N PRO A 318 3.06 23.50 32.61
CA PRO A 318 3.49 24.45 31.59
C PRO A 318 4.80 24.05 30.90
N ASP A 319 5.62 23.18 31.52
CA ASP A 319 6.84 22.66 30.91
C ASP A 319 6.55 21.52 29.92
N LEU A 320 5.35 20.93 30.01
CA LEU A 320 4.88 19.81 29.17
C LEU A 320 3.51 20.12 28.54
N PRO A 321 3.34 21.26 27.83
CA PRO A 321 2.02 21.74 27.42
C PRO A 321 1.33 20.86 26.37
N ARG A 322 2.09 19.97 25.70
CA ARG A 322 1.63 19.09 24.62
C ARG A 322 1.85 17.60 24.90
N LEU A 323 2.29 17.23 26.10
CA LEU A 323 2.66 15.85 26.43
C LEU A 323 2.04 15.43 27.77
N TRP A 324 1.50 14.21 27.82
CA TRP A 324 1.10 13.56 29.06
C TRP A 324 2.07 12.45 29.47
N LEU A 325 1.97 11.25 28.87
CA LEU A 325 2.87 10.13 29.16
C LEU A 325 3.87 9.97 28.01
N ASP A 326 5.06 10.54 28.18
CA ASP A 326 6.15 10.47 27.19
C ASP A 326 7.19 9.45 27.61
N PHE A 327 7.34 8.40 26.81
CA PHE A 327 8.39 7.39 26.96
C PHE A 327 9.43 7.60 25.87
N SER A 328 10.65 7.96 26.27
CA SER A 328 11.68 8.36 25.31
C SER A 328 13.03 7.70 25.53
N LYS A 329 13.77 7.50 24.43
CA LYS A 329 15.11 6.88 24.42
C LYS A 329 15.11 5.44 24.95
N LEU A 330 14.09 4.67 24.60
CA LEU A 330 13.96 3.27 25.00
C LEU A 330 14.52 2.34 23.93
N GLN A 331 15.04 1.19 24.36
CA GLN A 331 15.51 0.12 23.48
C GLN A 331 15.00 -1.23 24.00
N GLY A 332 14.26 -1.96 23.16
CA GLY A 332 13.83 -3.34 23.49
C GLY A 332 12.79 -3.45 24.61
N VAL A 333 12.03 -2.38 24.88
CA VAL A 333 11.02 -2.34 25.95
C VAL A 333 9.68 -2.88 25.45
N ALA A 334 9.01 -3.69 26.28
CA ALA A 334 7.69 -4.23 25.99
C ALA A 334 6.62 -3.66 26.92
N PHE A 335 5.67 -2.91 26.35
CA PHE A 335 4.43 -2.48 26.98
C PHE A 335 3.36 -3.54 26.76
N ARG A 336 2.72 -3.99 27.82
CA ARG A 336 1.65 -5.00 27.72
C ARG A 336 0.66 -4.90 28.88
N GLY A 337 -0.49 -5.52 28.70
CA GLY A 337 -1.51 -5.64 29.72
C GLY A 337 -2.89 -5.36 29.14
N LYS A 338 -3.91 -5.36 29.99
CA LYS A 338 -5.31 -5.02 29.60
C LYS A 338 -5.79 -3.72 30.23
N GLY A 339 -4.87 -2.96 30.81
CA GLY A 339 -5.15 -1.71 31.49
C GLY A 339 -5.55 -0.58 30.55
N VAL A 340 -5.92 0.54 31.16
CA VAL A 340 -6.51 1.71 30.50
C VAL A 340 -5.62 2.93 30.74
N ILE A 341 -5.34 3.68 29.67
CA ILE A 341 -4.77 5.02 29.72
C ILE A 341 -5.90 6.00 29.37
N ASP A 342 -6.39 6.74 30.36
CA ASP A 342 -7.54 7.65 30.23
C ASP A 342 -7.10 9.11 30.29
N GLY A 343 -7.20 9.82 29.16
CA GLY A 343 -6.77 11.20 29.02
C GLY A 343 -7.71 12.25 29.61
N SER A 344 -8.88 11.89 30.14
CA SER A 344 -9.81 12.88 30.73
C SER A 344 -10.13 14.09 29.82
N GLY A 345 -10.19 13.90 28.51
CA GLY A 345 -10.15 14.98 27.51
C GLY A 345 -11.37 15.91 27.41
N SER A 346 -12.48 15.63 28.10
CA SER A 346 -13.76 16.35 27.93
C SER A 346 -13.66 17.89 28.06
N LYS A 347 -12.94 18.38 29.07
CA LYS A 347 -12.72 19.82 29.28
C LYS A 347 -11.81 20.44 28.21
N TRP A 348 -10.84 19.68 27.70
CA TRP A 348 -9.98 20.12 26.59
C TRP A 348 -10.78 20.27 25.30
N TRP A 349 -11.68 19.33 25.01
CA TRP A 349 -12.55 19.40 23.84
C TRP A 349 -13.51 20.60 23.94
N ALA A 350 -14.12 20.84 25.10
CA ALA A 350 -14.99 21.99 25.33
C ALA A 350 -14.27 23.35 25.16
N ALA A 351 -12.97 23.40 25.51
CA ALA A 351 -12.13 24.58 25.35
C ALA A 351 -11.54 24.74 23.94
N SER A 352 -11.72 23.77 23.04
CA SER A 352 -11.12 23.78 21.71
C SER A 352 -11.82 24.80 20.78
N CYS A 353 -11.02 25.46 19.94
CA CYS A 353 -11.55 26.33 18.88
C CYS A 353 -12.29 25.54 17.79
N LYS A 354 -11.99 24.24 17.66
CA LYS A 354 -12.67 23.30 16.75
C LYS A 354 -14.12 23.01 17.19
N LYS A 355 -14.41 23.11 18.49
CA LYS A 355 -15.79 23.03 19.02
C LYS A 355 -16.50 24.37 19.01
N ASN A 356 -15.77 25.45 19.31
CA ASN A 356 -16.32 26.80 19.31
C ASN A 356 -15.27 27.79 18.79
N LYS A 357 -15.51 28.36 17.60
CA LYS A 357 -14.58 29.29 16.93
C LYS A 357 -14.26 30.56 17.73
N SER A 358 -15.04 30.90 18.76
CA SER A 358 -14.74 32.01 19.67
C SER A 358 -13.65 31.67 20.70
N ASN A 359 -13.33 30.39 20.91
CA ASN A 359 -12.24 29.96 21.78
C ASN A 359 -10.88 30.19 21.11
N PRO A 360 -9.81 30.47 21.88
CA PRO A 360 -8.46 30.53 21.32
C PRO A 360 -8.03 29.15 20.82
N CYS A 361 -7.47 29.08 19.61
CA CYS A 361 -6.88 27.84 19.09
C CYS A 361 -5.61 27.51 19.88
N ARG A 362 -5.72 26.54 20.79
CA ARG A 362 -4.61 26.04 21.60
C ARG A 362 -4.50 24.54 21.39
N GLY A 363 -3.25 24.08 21.25
CA GLY A 363 -2.97 22.64 21.25
C GLY A 363 -3.23 22.03 22.63
N ALA A 364 -3.52 20.74 22.65
CA ALA A 364 -3.72 19.98 23.86
C ALA A 364 -2.69 18.82 23.98
N PRO A 365 -2.58 18.20 25.15
CA PRO A 365 -1.64 17.10 25.37
C PRO A 365 -1.95 15.86 24.53
N THR A 366 -0.89 15.17 24.11
CA THR A 366 -0.98 13.79 23.60
C THR A 366 -0.98 12.82 24.77
N ALA A 367 -1.84 11.80 24.72
CA ALA A 367 -2.01 10.90 25.85
C ALA A 367 -0.80 9.96 26.06
N LEU A 368 -0.42 9.20 25.03
CA LEU A 368 0.75 8.32 25.06
C LEU A 368 1.71 8.64 23.91
N THR A 369 2.98 8.85 24.23
CA THR A 369 4.04 9.07 23.24
C THR A 369 5.18 8.07 23.42
N ILE A 370 5.56 7.39 22.35
CA ILE A 370 6.84 6.68 22.22
C ILE A 370 7.74 7.52 21.30
N ASP A 371 8.78 8.13 21.86
CA ASP A 371 9.68 9.03 21.13
C ASP A 371 11.12 8.51 21.11
N SER A 372 11.82 8.69 20.00
CA SER A 372 13.26 8.45 19.90
C SER A 372 13.68 7.04 20.39
N SER A 373 12.89 6.02 20.07
CA SER A 373 12.99 4.69 20.66
C SER A 373 13.12 3.59 19.60
N SER A 374 13.65 2.43 19.98
CA SER A 374 13.85 1.31 19.05
C SER A 374 13.42 -0.04 19.63
N SER A 375 12.98 -0.96 18.75
CA SER A 375 12.59 -2.32 19.12
C SER A 375 11.49 -2.35 20.21
N ILE A 376 10.47 -1.51 20.06
CA ILE A 376 9.38 -1.36 21.04
C ILE A 376 8.23 -2.29 20.69
N LYS A 377 7.66 -2.94 21.71
CA LYS A 377 6.46 -3.77 21.58
C LYS A 377 5.34 -3.19 22.44
N VAL A 378 4.14 -3.02 21.89
CA VAL A 378 2.95 -2.57 22.62
C VAL A 378 1.82 -3.56 22.39
N LYS A 379 1.26 -4.14 23.46
CA LYS A 379 0.24 -5.20 23.37
C LYS A 379 -0.97 -4.97 24.28
N GLY A 380 -2.16 -4.97 23.69
CA GLY A 380 -3.44 -5.15 24.43
C GLY A 380 -3.95 -3.96 25.25
N LEU A 381 -3.26 -2.83 25.23
CA LEU A 381 -3.65 -1.64 25.99
C LEU A 381 -4.89 -0.97 25.41
N THR A 382 -5.69 -0.36 26.28
CA THR A 382 -6.77 0.56 25.89
C THR A 382 -6.34 2.00 26.16
N ILE A 383 -6.44 2.87 25.16
CA ILE A 383 -6.21 4.32 25.27
C ILE A 383 -7.54 5.01 24.98
N GLN A 384 -7.99 5.89 25.86
CA GLN A 384 -9.29 6.52 25.72
C GLN A 384 -9.29 7.99 26.16
N ASN A 385 -10.27 8.72 25.65
CA ASN A 385 -10.55 10.12 26.02
C ASN A 385 -9.30 11.01 26.03
N SER A 386 -8.41 10.85 25.05
CA SER A 386 -7.24 11.72 24.92
C SER A 386 -7.64 13.20 24.81
N GLN A 387 -6.81 14.08 25.36
CA GLN A 387 -7.01 15.52 25.30
C GLN A 387 -6.89 16.05 23.86
N GLN A 388 -5.91 15.51 23.12
CA GLN A 388 -5.76 15.64 21.67
C GLN A 388 -5.48 14.26 21.08
N MET A 389 -4.27 13.95 20.62
CA MET A 389 -3.92 12.64 20.04
C MET A 389 -3.82 11.54 21.10
N ASN A 390 -4.21 10.30 20.75
CA ASN A 390 -4.19 9.15 21.65
C ASN A 390 -2.80 8.53 21.76
N PHE A 391 -2.22 8.12 20.64
CA PHE A 391 -0.95 7.39 20.63
C PHE A 391 -0.03 7.91 19.52
N VAL A 392 1.07 8.55 19.90
CA VAL A 392 2.12 9.03 18.98
C VAL A 392 3.34 8.10 18.99
N ILE A 393 3.79 7.70 17.81
CA ILE A 393 5.09 7.06 17.55
C ILE A 393 5.94 8.07 16.78
N SER A 394 6.98 8.59 17.44
CA SER A 394 7.83 9.67 16.92
C SER A 394 9.29 9.24 16.90
N LYS A 395 10.01 9.55 15.82
CA LYS A 395 11.48 9.36 15.72
C LYS A 395 11.94 7.96 16.10
N SER A 396 11.13 6.94 15.80
CA SER A 396 11.33 5.60 16.34
C SER A 396 11.50 4.56 15.24
N GLU A 397 12.13 3.43 15.59
CA GLU A 397 12.42 2.34 14.67
C GLU A 397 11.97 0.98 15.23
N ALA A 398 11.46 0.10 14.37
CA ALA A 398 11.10 -1.26 14.76
C ALA A 398 10.07 -1.30 15.91
N VAL A 399 8.96 -0.57 15.75
CA VAL A 399 7.85 -0.58 16.70
C VAL A 399 6.77 -1.57 16.25
N ARG A 400 6.29 -2.40 17.17
CA ARG A 400 5.23 -3.40 16.95
C ARG A 400 4.06 -3.12 17.88
N VAL A 401 2.89 -2.82 17.33
CA VAL A 401 1.66 -2.55 18.08
C VAL A 401 0.64 -3.61 17.75
N PHE A 402 0.18 -4.35 18.76
CA PHE A 402 -0.73 -5.48 18.60
C PHE A 402 -1.94 -5.36 19.53
N GLY A 403 -3.15 -5.46 18.99
CA GLY A 403 -4.36 -5.56 19.79
C GLY A 403 -4.66 -4.31 20.62
N VAL A 404 -4.16 -3.14 20.21
CA VAL A 404 -4.42 -1.88 20.90
C VAL A 404 -5.82 -1.38 20.55
N LYS A 405 -6.54 -0.92 21.58
CA LYS A 405 -7.86 -0.30 21.44
C LYS A 405 -7.76 1.19 21.72
N VAL A 406 -8.29 2.00 20.82
CA VAL A 406 -8.45 3.45 21.01
C VAL A 406 -9.92 3.82 21.01
N THR A 407 -10.37 4.66 21.95
CA THR A 407 -11.78 5.07 22.04
C THR A 407 -11.92 6.52 22.51
N CYS A 408 -12.38 7.39 21.62
CA CYS A 408 -12.84 8.74 21.91
C CYS A 408 -14.22 8.98 21.24
N PRO A 409 -15.01 9.96 21.71
CA PRO A 409 -16.24 10.36 21.03
C PRO A 409 -16.01 10.72 19.55
N GLY A 410 -16.95 10.41 18.66
CA GLY A 410 -16.81 10.70 17.23
C GLY A 410 -16.77 12.20 16.89
N ASP A 411 -17.09 13.06 17.85
CA ASP A 411 -17.09 14.50 17.74
C ASP A 411 -15.95 15.17 18.52
N SER A 412 -15.03 14.40 19.15
CA SER A 412 -13.90 14.97 19.90
C SER A 412 -12.81 15.49 18.96
N PRO A 413 -12.42 16.77 19.05
CA PRO A 413 -11.55 17.41 18.07
C PRO A 413 -10.10 16.91 18.13
N ASN A 414 -9.52 16.63 16.96
CA ASN A 414 -8.09 16.25 16.81
C ASN A 414 -7.67 15.09 17.70
N THR A 415 -8.57 14.09 17.83
CA THR A 415 -8.35 12.91 18.65
C THR A 415 -7.77 11.74 17.87
N ASP A 416 -6.71 11.99 17.09
CA ASP A 416 -6.06 10.98 16.25
C ASP A 416 -5.78 9.69 17.04
N GLY A 417 -6.00 8.55 16.40
CA GLY A 417 -5.81 7.24 17.00
C GLY A 417 -4.34 6.91 17.19
N ILE A 418 -3.71 6.39 16.13
CA ILE A 418 -2.27 6.13 16.10
C ILE A 418 -1.61 7.08 15.10
N HIS A 419 -0.79 7.99 15.61
CA HIS A 419 -0.06 8.98 14.83
C HIS A 419 1.41 8.60 14.68
N ILE A 420 1.89 8.48 13.44
CA ILE A 420 3.25 8.06 13.11
C ILE A 420 3.99 9.21 12.42
N THR A 421 5.12 9.62 13.01
CA THR A 421 5.96 10.69 12.47
C THR A 421 7.43 10.34 12.57
N LYS A 422 8.22 10.68 11.54
CA LYS A 422 9.68 10.51 11.52
C LYS A 422 10.15 9.10 11.91
N SER A 423 9.37 8.07 11.61
CA SER A 423 9.58 6.72 12.16
C SER A 423 9.64 5.66 11.05
N THR A 424 10.42 4.61 11.26
CA THR A 424 10.63 3.55 10.26
C THR A 424 10.37 2.15 10.79
N ASN A 425 9.98 1.23 9.92
CA ASN A 425 9.74 -0.17 10.26
C ASN A 425 8.70 -0.31 11.38
N ILE A 426 7.49 0.18 11.12
CA ILE A 426 6.37 0.15 12.08
C ILE A 426 5.36 -0.91 11.64
N VAL A 427 4.89 -1.73 12.59
CA VAL A 427 3.82 -2.69 12.34
C VAL A 427 2.68 -2.43 13.30
N LEU A 428 1.48 -2.25 12.75
CA LEU A 428 0.23 -2.16 13.49
C LEU A 428 -0.63 -3.37 13.12
N GLN A 429 -1.11 -4.12 14.12
CA GLN A 429 -1.88 -5.33 13.87
C GLN A 429 -3.03 -5.48 14.88
N ASP A 430 -4.20 -5.90 14.40
CA ASP A 430 -5.37 -6.17 15.24
C ASP A 430 -5.84 -4.97 16.09
N CYS A 431 -5.67 -3.75 15.56
CA CYS A 431 -6.03 -2.53 16.27
C CYS A 431 -7.50 -2.14 16.02
N LYS A 432 -8.21 -1.73 17.08
CA LYS A 432 -9.57 -1.18 17.00
C LYS A 432 -9.60 0.26 17.48
N ILE A 433 -9.96 1.18 16.59
CA ILE A 433 -9.78 2.61 16.81
C ILE A 433 -11.09 3.33 16.45
N GLY A 434 -11.66 4.03 17.42
CA GLY A 434 -12.78 4.96 17.23
C GLY A 434 -12.42 6.31 17.83
N THR A 435 -12.50 7.36 17.03
CA THR A 435 -12.00 8.71 17.35
C THR A 435 -12.86 9.78 16.69
N GLY A 436 -12.59 11.06 16.98
CA GLY A 436 -13.18 12.19 16.26
C GLY A 436 -12.27 12.76 15.16
N ASP A 437 -11.11 12.14 14.91
CA ASP A 437 -10.18 12.52 13.85
C ASP A 437 -9.57 11.26 13.19
N ASP A 438 -8.37 11.34 12.60
CA ASP A 438 -7.72 10.23 11.89
C ASP A 438 -7.64 8.96 12.75
N CYS A 439 -8.04 7.83 12.19
CA CYS A 439 -7.88 6.52 12.83
C CYS A 439 -6.38 6.19 12.93
N ILE A 440 -5.68 6.33 11.81
CA ILE A 440 -4.23 6.23 11.72
C ILE A 440 -3.76 7.38 10.84
N SER A 441 -2.80 8.17 11.31
CA SER A 441 -2.20 9.27 10.57
C SER A 441 -0.70 9.04 10.38
N ILE A 442 -0.23 9.02 9.13
CA ILE A 442 1.18 8.80 8.78
C ILE A 442 1.71 10.09 8.16
N VAL A 443 2.63 10.75 8.87
CA VAL A 443 3.15 12.06 8.47
C VAL A 443 4.64 12.02 8.16
N ASN A 444 5.22 13.19 7.90
CA ASN A 444 6.55 13.38 7.34
C ASN A 444 7.68 12.57 8.01
N GLY A 445 8.58 12.06 7.18
CA GLY A 445 9.78 11.32 7.58
C GLY A 445 9.50 9.87 7.95
N SER A 446 8.33 9.34 7.59
CA SER A 446 7.93 7.98 7.96
C SER A 446 8.10 7.01 6.79
N SER A 447 8.58 5.79 7.07
CA SER A 447 8.76 4.78 6.03
C SER A 447 8.60 3.35 6.51
N THR A 448 8.27 2.43 5.61
CA THR A 448 8.14 0.99 5.94
C THR A 448 7.11 0.77 7.04
N ILE A 449 5.88 1.18 6.77
CA ILE A 449 4.74 1.06 7.68
C ILE A 449 3.85 -0.08 7.19
N LYS A 450 3.65 -1.09 8.01
CA LYS A 450 2.78 -2.23 7.72
C LYS A 450 1.59 -2.22 8.67
N MET A 451 0.40 -2.39 8.15
CA MET A 451 -0.85 -2.39 8.90
C MET A 451 -1.68 -3.60 8.49
N LYS A 452 -2.15 -4.39 9.45
CA LYS A 452 -3.00 -5.55 9.17
C LYS A 452 -4.14 -5.73 10.15
N ARG A 453 -5.35 -6.02 9.63
CA ARG A 453 -6.58 -6.18 10.42
C ARG A 453 -6.85 -4.94 11.29
N ILE A 454 -7.07 -3.81 10.62
CA ILE A 454 -7.37 -2.53 11.26
C ILE A 454 -8.88 -2.28 11.23
N TYR A 455 -9.46 -1.91 12.38
CA TYR A 455 -10.87 -1.58 12.50
C TYR A 455 -11.03 -0.12 12.91
N CYS A 456 -11.50 0.72 11.99
CA CYS A 456 -11.69 2.15 12.20
C CYS A 456 -13.18 2.51 12.23
N GLY A 457 -13.58 3.39 13.13
CA GLY A 457 -14.93 3.97 13.10
C GLY A 457 -15.54 4.23 14.47
N PRO A 458 -16.09 5.43 14.72
CA PRO A 458 -16.08 6.63 13.85
C PRO A 458 -14.67 7.26 13.74
N GLY A 459 -14.50 8.30 12.92
CA GLY A 459 -13.25 9.06 12.74
C GLY A 459 -12.99 9.51 11.29
N HIS A 460 -11.77 9.92 10.96
CA HIS A 460 -11.38 10.42 9.63
C HIS A 460 -10.71 9.38 8.72
N GLY A 461 -10.64 8.12 9.14
CA GLY A 461 -10.08 7.02 8.33
C GLY A 461 -8.56 6.89 8.46
N VAL A 462 -7.93 6.22 7.49
CA VAL A 462 -6.47 6.03 7.45
C VAL A 462 -5.88 7.07 6.50
N SER A 463 -5.05 7.97 7.04
CA SER A 463 -4.57 9.16 6.34
C SER A 463 -3.05 9.19 6.25
N ILE A 464 -2.53 9.51 5.07
CA ILE A 464 -1.15 9.96 4.86
C ILE A 464 -1.17 11.48 4.75
N GLY A 465 -0.45 12.15 5.65
CA GLY A 465 -0.36 13.60 5.76
C GLY A 465 -1.15 14.21 6.92
N SER A 466 -1.31 15.54 6.98
CA SER A 466 -0.95 16.48 5.92
C SER A 466 0.56 16.62 5.71
N LEU A 467 1.00 16.68 4.46
CA LEU A 467 2.41 16.82 4.08
C LEU A 467 2.65 18.15 3.36
N GLY A 468 3.83 18.74 3.57
CA GLY A 468 4.26 19.93 2.82
C GLY A 468 3.69 21.26 3.32
N GLU A 469 3.13 21.28 4.53
CA GLU A 469 2.70 22.52 5.22
C GLU A 469 3.85 23.53 5.25
N ASP A 470 3.55 24.82 5.10
CA ASP A 470 4.53 25.92 5.07
C ASP A 470 5.68 25.70 4.07
N ASN A 471 5.35 25.17 2.88
CA ASN A 471 6.30 24.86 1.82
C ASN A 471 7.40 23.86 2.25
N SER A 472 7.13 23.06 3.28
CA SER A 472 8.09 22.08 3.80
C SER A 472 8.25 20.85 2.90
N VAL A 473 9.29 20.08 3.18
CA VAL A 473 9.51 18.77 2.55
C VAL A 473 8.68 17.71 3.29
N GLY A 474 7.78 17.03 2.57
CA GLY A 474 7.01 15.88 3.02
C GLY A 474 7.50 14.60 2.35
N ILE A 475 7.99 13.63 3.12
CA ILE A 475 8.44 12.33 2.63
C ILE A 475 7.72 11.22 3.39
N VAL A 476 7.00 10.36 2.66
CA VAL A 476 6.44 9.10 3.17
C VAL A 476 6.65 8.01 2.12
N THR A 477 7.17 6.86 2.52
CA THR A 477 7.39 5.75 1.58
C THR A 477 7.01 4.40 2.16
N ASN A 478 6.66 3.45 1.30
CA ASN A 478 6.53 2.05 1.69
C ASN A 478 5.48 1.91 2.79
N VAL A 479 4.22 2.09 2.44
CA VAL A 479 3.07 1.98 3.34
C VAL A 479 2.14 0.90 2.82
N VAL A 480 1.91 -0.13 3.63
CA VAL A 480 1.00 -1.23 3.29
C VAL A 480 -0.09 -1.31 4.35
N LEU A 481 -1.35 -1.24 3.89
CA LEU A 481 -2.53 -1.62 4.66
C LEU A 481 -3.13 -2.86 4.01
N ASP A 482 -3.11 -3.98 4.70
CA ASP A 482 -3.76 -5.23 4.29
C ASP A 482 -4.88 -5.56 5.28
N THR A 483 -6.11 -5.68 4.81
CA THR A 483 -7.27 -6.05 5.63
C THR A 483 -7.66 -4.94 6.61
N ALA A 484 -8.69 -4.17 6.24
CA ALA A 484 -9.26 -3.16 7.12
C ALA A 484 -10.79 -3.07 6.99
N LEU A 485 -11.47 -2.73 8.09
CA LEU A 485 -12.88 -2.36 8.11
C LEU A 485 -13.00 -0.91 8.58
N LEU A 486 -13.49 -0.04 7.70
CA LEU A 486 -13.75 1.35 8.00
C LEU A 486 -15.26 1.58 8.01
N ARG A 487 -15.80 1.98 9.16
CA ARG A 487 -17.23 2.16 9.36
C ARG A 487 -17.54 3.56 9.85
N GLU A 488 -18.51 4.21 9.22
CA GLU A 488 -19.03 5.52 9.63
C GLU A 488 -17.94 6.60 9.76
N THR A 489 -16.83 6.46 9.02
CA THR A 489 -15.74 7.44 8.97
C THR A 489 -16.00 8.53 7.92
N THR A 490 -15.40 9.70 8.09
CA THR A 490 -15.49 10.78 7.08
C THR A 490 -14.65 10.47 5.84
N ASN A 491 -13.56 9.71 5.97
CA ASN A 491 -12.80 9.21 4.83
C ASN A 491 -12.47 7.72 5.01
N GLY A 492 -12.19 7.04 3.91
CA GLY A 492 -11.65 5.69 3.92
C GLY A 492 -10.14 5.72 3.99
N VAL A 493 -9.48 5.60 2.84
CA VAL A 493 -8.04 5.75 2.67
C VAL A 493 -7.72 7.09 2.01
N ARG A 494 -6.89 7.90 2.66
CA ARG A 494 -6.68 9.31 2.32
C ARG A 494 -5.21 9.67 2.19
N ILE A 495 -4.88 10.50 1.20
CA ILE A 495 -3.59 11.20 1.09
C ILE A 495 -3.88 12.69 1.01
N LYS A 496 -3.35 13.48 1.95
CA LYS A 496 -3.54 14.95 2.02
C LYS A 496 -2.19 15.67 1.97
N THR A 497 -2.02 16.61 1.04
CA THR A 497 -0.80 17.41 0.90
C THR A 497 -1.12 18.88 0.66
N TRP A 498 -0.37 19.78 1.26
CA TRP A 498 -0.48 21.22 1.05
C TRP A 498 0.15 21.62 -0.29
N GLN A 499 -0.49 22.56 -0.99
CA GLN A 499 0.18 23.25 -2.09
C GLN A 499 1.34 24.09 -1.55
N GLY A 500 2.40 24.21 -2.35
CA GLY A 500 3.65 24.85 -1.96
C GLY A 500 4.71 23.86 -1.45
N GLY A 501 4.27 22.72 -0.90
CA GLY A 501 5.14 21.66 -0.39
C GLY A 501 6.03 21.00 -1.44
N SER A 502 7.00 20.21 -0.98
CA SER A 502 7.92 19.43 -1.82
C SER A 502 8.19 18.05 -1.22
N GLY A 503 8.93 17.18 -1.93
CA GLY A 503 9.16 15.79 -1.50
C GLY A 503 8.22 14.81 -2.21
N TYR A 504 7.94 13.67 -1.60
CA TYR A 504 7.16 12.61 -2.24
C TYR A 504 6.43 11.66 -1.27
N VAL A 505 5.29 11.16 -1.73
CA VAL A 505 4.60 9.97 -1.24
C VAL A 505 4.70 8.91 -2.33
N ARG A 506 5.34 7.77 -2.04
CA ARG A 506 5.45 6.66 -3.02
C ARG A 506 5.51 5.28 -2.39
N GLY A 507 5.12 4.26 -3.15
CA GLY A 507 5.11 2.88 -2.69
C GLY A 507 4.06 2.70 -1.61
N VAL A 508 2.79 2.91 -1.97
CA VAL A 508 1.66 2.76 -1.04
C VAL A 508 0.71 1.72 -1.59
N ARG A 509 0.31 0.75 -0.78
CA ARG A 509 -0.71 -0.25 -1.11
C ARG A 509 -1.79 -0.28 -0.05
N PHE A 510 -3.01 0.00 -0.46
CA PHE A 510 -4.22 -0.23 0.32
C PHE A 510 -4.94 -1.44 -0.27
N GLU A 511 -5.01 -2.52 0.51
CA GLU A 511 -5.54 -3.81 0.05
C GLU A 511 -6.53 -4.44 1.04
N ASN A 512 -7.52 -5.15 0.50
CA ASN A 512 -8.54 -5.88 1.28
C ASN A 512 -9.31 -4.96 2.24
N VAL A 513 -9.77 -3.81 1.74
CA VAL A 513 -10.44 -2.79 2.55
C VAL A 513 -11.96 -2.88 2.36
N ARG A 514 -12.68 -3.08 3.47
CA ARG A 514 -14.14 -3.02 3.51
C ARG A 514 -14.61 -1.68 4.09
N MET A 515 -15.59 -1.05 3.45
CA MET A 515 -16.13 0.24 3.85
C MET A 515 -17.64 0.18 4.12
N GLU A 516 -18.09 0.76 5.22
CA GLU A 516 -19.49 0.77 5.63
C GLU A 516 -19.91 2.20 5.99
N ASP A 517 -20.78 2.80 5.15
CA ASP A 517 -21.30 4.15 5.36
C ASP A 517 -20.18 5.22 5.54
N VAL A 518 -19.11 5.10 4.75
CA VAL A 518 -17.95 6.01 4.72
C VAL A 518 -18.24 7.23 3.84
N ALA A 519 -17.87 8.45 4.25
CA ALA A 519 -18.22 9.63 3.44
C ALA A 519 -17.33 9.79 2.19
N ASN A 520 -15.99 9.73 2.32
CA ASN A 520 -15.06 9.82 1.18
C ASN A 520 -14.16 8.56 1.12
N PRO A 521 -14.59 7.48 0.46
CA PRO A 521 -13.89 6.19 0.46
C PRO A 521 -12.41 6.24 0.05
N ILE A 522 -12.11 6.77 -1.13
CA ILE A 522 -10.74 6.86 -1.67
C ILE A 522 -10.48 8.30 -2.05
N ILE A 523 -9.49 8.94 -1.42
CA ILE A 523 -9.19 10.34 -1.67
C ILE A 523 -7.69 10.64 -1.72
N ILE A 524 -7.27 11.38 -2.74
CA ILE A 524 -6.01 12.12 -2.79
C ILE A 524 -6.37 13.59 -2.96
N ASP A 525 -5.90 14.43 -2.05
CA ASP A 525 -6.12 15.87 -2.06
C ASP A 525 -4.78 16.61 -1.93
N GLN A 526 -4.25 17.10 -3.06
CA GLN A 526 -3.07 17.95 -3.09
C GLN A 526 -3.40 19.46 -2.96
N PHE A 527 -4.68 19.81 -2.74
CA PHE A 527 -5.16 21.16 -2.50
C PHE A 527 -5.57 21.35 -1.03
N TYR A 528 -5.03 20.51 -0.15
CA TYR A 528 -5.39 20.50 1.26
C TYR A 528 -5.11 21.87 1.89
N CYS A 529 -6.11 22.40 2.60
CA CYS A 529 -6.06 23.71 3.23
C CYS A 529 -6.85 23.70 4.54
N ASP A 530 -6.16 23.57 5.67
CA ASP A 530 -6.72 23.80 7.01
C ASP A 530 -6.34 25.20 7.50
N SER A 531 -6.80 26.22 6.77
CA SER A 531 -6.58 27.63 7.09
C SER A 531 -7.90 28.39 7.13
N PRO A 532 -8.08 29.33 8.08
CA PRO A 532 -9.25 30.20 8.10
C PRO A 532 -9.34 31.12 6.87
N THR A 533 -8.22 31.31 6.15
CA THR A 533 -8.17 32.02 4.88
C THR A 533 -7.97 31.05 3.73
N THR A 534 -8.64 31.28 2.60
CA THR A 534 -8.47 30.46 1.40
C THR A 534 -7.01 30.39 0.97
N CYS A 535 -6.45 29.18 0.97
CA CYS A 535 -5.11 28.94 0.45
C CYS A 535 -5.06 29.28 -1.03
N GLN A 536 -4.05 30.04 -1.44
CA GLN A 536 -3.83 30.35 -2.85
C GLN A 536 -3.19 29.17 -3.55
N ASN A 537 -3.56 28.95 -4.81
CA ASN A 537 -2.93 27.92 -5.62
C ASN A 537 -1.43 28.21 -5.78
N GLN A 538 -0.60 27.24 -5.43
CA GLN A 538 0.86 27.31 -5.62
C GLN A 538 1.31 26.28 -6.67
N THR A 539 2.50 26.50 -7.24
CA THR A 539 3.05 25.69 -8.34
C THR A 539 3.90 24.51 -7.88
N SER A 540 4.29 24.43 -6.61
CA SER A 540 4.90 23.24 -6.01
C SER A 540 3.87 22.41 -5.25
N ALA A 541 4.08 21.10 -5.18
CA ALA A 541 3.35 20.19 -4.31
C ALA A 541 4.22 18.95 -4.02
N VAL A 542 3.86 18.20 -2.98
CA VAL A 542 4.47 16.90 -2.67
C VAL A 542 4.10 15.92 -3.80
N GLN A 543 5.08 15.28 -4.43
CA GLN A 543 4.81 14.34 -5.52
C GLN A 543 4.10 13.09 -4.99
N VAL A 544 2.97 12.71 -5.57
CA VAL A 544 2.27 11.46 -5.21
C VAL A 544 2.37 10.49 -6.37
N SER A 545 3.01 9.34 -6.15
CA SER A 545 3.13 8.32 -7.19
C SER A 545 3.12 6.91 -6.63
N GLN A 546 2.94 5.91 -7.49
CA GLN A 546 3.11 4.49 -7.11
C GLN A 546 2.13 4.09 -5.98
N ILE A 547 0.84 4.38 -6.19
CA ILE A 547 -0.23 4.12 -5.22
C ILE A 547 -1.14 3.02 -5.77
N VAL A 548 -1.33 1.96 -5.00
CA VAL A 548 -2.14 0.80 -5.36
C VAL A 548 -3.35 0.72 -4.43
N TYR A 549 -4.53 0.66 -5.03
CA TYR A 549 -5.80 0.37 -4.37
C TYR A 549 -6.30 -0.98 -4.90
N ARG A 550 -6.36 -2.00 -4.05
CA ARG A 550 -6.67 -3.38 -4.44
C ARG A 550 -7.76 -3.98 -3.55
N ASN A 551 -8.74 -4.69 -4.12
CA ASN A 551 -9.79 -5.39 -3.37
C ASN A 551 -10.47 -4.47 -2.33
N ILE A 552 -10.94 -3.29 -2.78
CA ILE A 552 -11.64 -2.33 -1.91
C ILE A 552 -13.12 -2.38 -2.23
N SER A 553 -13.97 -2.67 -1.24
CA SER A 553 -15.41 -2.74 -1.47
C SER A 553 -16.22 -2.11 -0.35
N GLY A 554 -17.42 -1.62 -0.65
CA GLY A 554 -18.28 -1.08 0.40
C GLY A 554 -19.27 -0.03 -0.03
N THR A 555 -19.76 0.72 0.96
CA THR A 555 -20.77 1.76 0.78
C THR A 555 -20.25 3.15 1.10
N THR A 556 -20.69 4.14 0.31
CA THR A 556 -20.37 5.56 0.47
C THR A 556 -21.59 6.40 0.84
N LYS A 557 -21.38 7.50 1.57
CA LYS A 557 -22.39 8.56 1.79
C LYS A 557 -22.33 9.67 0.73
N SER A 558 -21.16 9.94 0.17
CA SER A 558 -20.98 10.98 -0.85
C SER A 558 -21.14 10.42 -2.26
N LYS A 559 -21.46 11.30 -3.21
CA LYS A 559 -21.54 10.97 -4.64
C LYS A 559 -20.16 10.58 -5.21
N GLN A 560 -19.11 11.29 -4.81
CA GLN A 560 -17.73 11.04 -5.25
C GLN A 560 -17.09 9.97 -4.37
N ALA A 561 -17.21 8.69 -4.74
CA ALA A 561 -16.59 7.61 -3.98
C ALA A 561 -15.06 7.60 -4.14
N ILE A 562 -14.58 7.99 -5.33
CA ILE A 562 -13.15 8.05 -5.66
C ILE A 562 -12.84 9.48 -6.08
N LYS A 563 -11.89 10.12 -5.40
CA LYS A 563 -11.51 11.51 -5.64
C LYS A 563 -9.99 11.68 -5.69
N PHE A 564 -9.47 11.96 -6.88
CA PHE A 564 -8.06 12.30 -7.08
C PHE A 564 -7.93 13.75 -7.50
N ALA A 565 -7.74 14.65 -6.54
CA ALA A 565 -7.50 16.06 -6.78
C ALA A 565 -5.99 16.35 -6.71
N CYS A 566 -5.31 16.19 -7.85
CA CYS A 566 -3.87 16.36 -7.94
C CYS A 566 -3.49 17.71 -8.59
N SER A 567 -2.28 18.20 -8.30
CA SER A 567 -1.77 19.47 -8.80
C SER A 567 -1.49 19.40 -10.30
N ASN A 568 -1.84 20.46 -11.03
CA ASN A 568 -1.57 20.56 -12.47
C ASN A 568 -0.06 20.61 -12.80
N THR A 569 0.75 21.13 -11.86
CA THR A 569 2.21 21.26 -12.02
C THR A 569 2.97 20.05 -11.49
N VAL A 570 2.39 19.32 -10.53
CA VAL A 570 2.96 18.10 -9.96
C VAL A 570 1.86 17.01 -9.93
N PRO A 571 1.50 16.48 -11.11
CA PRO A 571 0.40 15.52 -11.24
C PRO A 571 0.69 14.21 -10.49
N CYS A 572 -0.37 13.54 -10.04
CA CYS A 572 -0.24 12.19 -9.50
C CYS A 572 0.02 11.19 -10.64
N SER A 573 0.90 10.20 -10.41
CA SER A 573 1.25 9.23 -11.44
C SER A 573 1.32 7.80 -10.92
N ASN A 574 1.15 6.82 -11.80
CA ASN A 574 1.17 5.40 -11.43
C ASN A 574 0.17 5.05 -10.32
N LEU A 575 -1.05 5.59 -10.43
CA LEU A 575 -2.18 5.14 -9.63
C LEU A 575 -2.73 3.84 -10.23
N VAL A 576 -3.00 2.84 -9.39
CA VAL A 576 -3.52 1.54 -9.81
C VAL A 576 -4.76 1.21 -9.01
N LEU A 577 -5.87 0.93 -9.71
CA LEU A 577 -7.10 0.44 -9.09
C LEU A 577 -7.35 -0.99 -9.56
N SER A 578 -7.57 -1.91 -8.62
CA SER A 578 -7.86 -3.30 -8.93
C SER A 578 -8.96 -3.84 -8.03
N ASN A 579 -10.04 -4.38 -8.61
CA ASN A 579 -11.16 -4.92 -7.85
C ASN A 579 -11.71 -3.93 -6.81
N VAL A 580 -12.00 -2.70 -7.24
CA VAL A 580 -12.62 -1.65 -6.44
C VAL A 580 -14.12 -1.62 -6.74
N ASN A 581 -14.96 -1.82 -5.73
CA ASN A 581 -16.43 -1.79 -5.88
C ASN A 581 -17.09 -0.98 -4.74
N LEU A 582 -17.38 0.28 -5.02
CA LEU A 582 -17.94 1.23 -4.07
C LEU A 582 -19.29 1.71 -4.58
N GLU A 583 -20.32 1.60 -3.74
CA GLU A 583 -21.68 1.96 -4.09
C GLU A 583 -22.28 2.95 -3.11
N LYS A 584 -23.10 3.87 -3.62
CA LYS A 584 -23.99 4.68 -2.78
C LYS A 584 -25.35 3.99 -2.69
N LYS A 585 -26.06 4.13 -1.56
CA LYS A 585 -27.38 3.51 -1.35
C LYS A 585 -28.43 3.83 -2.43
N ASP A 586 -28.30 4.98 -3.08
CA ASP A 586 -29.20 5.42 -4.16
C ASP A 586 -28.68 5.11 -5.58
N GLY A 587 -27.55 4.41 -5.69
CA GLY A 587 -26.88 4.07 -6.95
C GLY A 587 -26.10 5.22 -7.61
N THR A 588 -26.14 6.44 -7.07
CA THR A 588 -25.43 7.59 -7.65
C THR A 588 -23.99 7.66 -7.13
N VAL A 589 -23.07 7.01 -7.86
CA VAL A 589 -21.66 6.95 -7.48
C VAL A 589 -20.74 7.31 -8.64
N GLU A 590 -19.75 8.15 -8.37
CA GLU A 590 -18.87 8.76 -9.39
C GLU A 590 -17.40 8.77 -8.96
N THR A 591 -16.53 8.87 -9.96
CA THR A 591 -15.09 9.13 -9.80
C THR A 591 -14.76 10.54 -10.27
N TYR A 592 -13.92 11.25 -9.53
CA TYR A 592 -13.34 12.53 -9.92
C TYR A 592 -11.82 12.39 -10.06
N CYS A 593 -11.27 12.85 -11.18
CA CYS A 593 -9.83 12.98 -11.39
C CYS A 593 -9.49 14.41 -11.84
N ASN A 594 -8.45 15.00 -11.24
CA ASN A 594 -7.76 16.18 -11.75
C ASN A 594 -6.26 15.89 -11.75
N SER A 595 -5.62 16.01 -12.92
CA SER A 595 -4.17 15.81 -13.09
C SER A 595 -3.63 14.53 -12.43
N ALA A 596 -4.36 13.43 -12.60
CA ALA A 596 -4.03 12.12 -12.07
C ALA A 596 -3.91 11.11 -13.20
N GLN A 597 -2.82 10.35 -13.22
CA GLN A 597 -2.55 9.34 -14.24
C GLN A 597 -2.42 7.96 -13.62
N GLY A 598 -3.11 6.99 -14.22
CA GLY A 598 -3.15 5.62 -13.71
C GLY A 598 -3.86 4.66 -14.66
N PHE A 599 -4.22 3.50 -14.14
CA PHE A 599 -5.11 2.55 -14.83
C PHE A 599 -5.88 1.70 -13.83
N GLY A 600 -7.04 1.23 -14.26
CA GLY A 600 -7.85 0.24 -13.55
C GLY A 600 -7.79 -1.12 -14.25
N TYR A 601 -7.88 -2.22 -13.50
CA TYR A 601 -8.12 -3.55 -14.05
C TYR A 601 -8.97 -4.41 -13.10
N GLY A 602 -9.66 -5.43 -13.64
CA GLY A 602 -10.69 -6.14 -12.90
C GLY A 602 -11.95 -5.27 -12.72
N LEU A 603 -12.75 -5.54 -11.68
CA LEU A 603 -13.94 -4.74 -11.39
C LEU A 603 -13.51 -3.37 -10.84
N VAL A 604 -13.89 -2.27 -11.51
CA VAL A 604 -13.68 -0.90 -11.00
C VAL A 604 -15.01 -0.15 -11.10
N HIS A 605 -15.69 -0.02 -9.97
CA HIS A 605 -16.96 0.68 -9.82
C HIS A 605 -16.88 1.64 -8.62
N PRO A 606 -17.20 2.95 -8.79
CA PRO A 606 -17.50 3.63 -10.06
C PRO A 606 -16.35 3.56 -11.07
N SER A 607 -16.65 3.72 -12.36
CA SER A 607 -15.62 3.74 -13.41
C SER A 607 -14.60 4.85 -13.14
N ALA A 608 -13.32 4.58 -13.41
CA ALA A 608 -12.20 5.50 -13.22
C ALA A 608 -11.48 5.82 -14.55
N ASP A 609 -12.23 5.89 -15.65
CA ASP A 609 -11.68 6.12 -17.01
C ASP A 609 -10.84 7.40 -17.11
N CYS A 610 -11.12 8.40 -16.26
CA CYS A 610 -10.37 9.65 -16.16
C CYS A 610 -8.89 9.49 -15.76
N LEU A 611 -8.45 8.31 -15.32
CA LEU A 611 -7.03 8.01 -15.08
C LEU A 611 -6.25 7.70 -16.36
N SER A 612 -6.96 7.26 -17.40
CA SER A 612 -6.40 6.85 -18.69
C SER A 612 -6.44 7.96 -19.74
N SER A 613 -7.30 8.97 -19.55
CA SER A 613 -7.39 10.11 -20.45
C SER A 613 -6.13 10.97 -20.34
N GLN A 614 -5.34 11.01 -21.41
CA GLN A 614 -4.45 12.14 -21.63
C GLN A 614 -5.31 13.35 -21.97
N ASP A 615 -5.97 13.96 -20.98
CA ASP A 615 -6.60 15.25 -21.17
C ASP A 615 -5.52 16.35 -21.20
N LYS A 616 -4.75 16.33 -22.29
CA LYS A 616 -4.29 17.54 -22.97
C LYS A 616 -5.24 17.84 -24.12
N GLY A 617 -6.54 17.87 -23.83
CA GLY A 617 -7.54 18.40 -24.74
C GLY A 617 -7.39 19.92 -24.80
N PHE A 618 -6.76 20.41 -25.86
CA PHE A 618 -6.86 21.80 -26.28
C PHE A 618 -8.35 22.20 -26.28
N ILE A 619 -8.72 23.14 -25.43
CA ILE A 619 -9.97 23.87 -25.58
C ILE A 619 -9.81 24.70 -26.85
N LEU A 620 -10.30 24.18 -27.98
CA LEU A 620 -10.63 25.00 -29.13
C LEU A 620 -11.81 25.87 -28.69
N ILE A 621 -11.50 27.12 -28.34
CA ILE A 621 -12.47 28.18 -28.20
C ILE A 621 -13.04 28.44 -29.59
N ASP A 622 -14.14 27.79 -29.94
CA ASP A 622 -14.98 28.29 -31.01
C ASP A 622 -15.82 29.43 -30.43
N ARG A 623 -15.48 30.64 -30.85
CA ARG A 623 -16.26 31.84 -30.56
C ARG A 623 -17.57 31.72 -31.33
N LYS A 624 -18.67 31.44 -30.64
CA LYS A 624 -19.91 32.24 -30.82
C LYS A 624 -20.94 31.98 -29.71
N ASP A 625 -21.48 33.13 -29.30
CA ASP A 625 -22.75 33.40 -28.65
C ASP A 625 -22.82 33.51 -27.12
N ASN A 626 -23.48 34.62 -26.76
CA ASN A 626 -23.55 35.31 -25.49
C ASN A 626 -24.53 34.67 -24.50
N ALA A 627 -24.20 34.90 -23.22
CA ALA A 627 -25.11 35.13 -22.09
C ALA A 627 -25.95 33.95 -21.54
N GLN A 628 -25.55 33.46 -20.37
CA GLN A 628 -26.12 33.89 -19.08
C GLN A 628 -25.26 33.31 -17.93
N LEU A 629 -24.83 34.19 -17.02
CA LEU A 629 -24.18 33.80 -15.77
C LEU A 629 -25.21 33.10 -14.88
N THR A 630 -25.04 31.80 -14.69
CA THR A 630 -25.58 31.07 -13.53
C THR A 630 -24.43 30.75 -12.60
N GLU A 631 -24.54 31.23 -11.36
CA GLU A 631 -23.57 31.05 -10.28
C GLU A 631 -23.23 29.56 -10.05
N PRO A 632 -21.97 29.20 -9.76
CA PRO A 632 -21.64 27.85 -9.35
C PRO A 632 -22.05 27.64 -7.90
N THR A 633 -22.97 26.69 -7.69
CA THR A 633 -23.31 26.16 -6.37
C THR A 633 -22.07 25.55 -5.73
N GLY A 634 -21.64 26.16 -4.62
CA GLY A 634 -20.46 25.75 -3.86
C GLY A 634 -20.73 24.50 -3.02
N ASP A 635 -20.39 23.34 -3.57
CA ASP A 635 -20.07 22.16 -2.76
C ASP A 635 -18.60 22.27 -2.32
N HIS A 636 -18.34 23.15 -1.36
CA HIS A 636 -17.07 23.16 -0.64
C HIS A 636 -16.95 21.85 0.14
N ILE A 637 -15.82 21.17 -0.02
CA ILE A 637 -15.40 20.12 0.91
C ILE A 637 -15.35 20.79 2.29
N ILE A 638 -16.30 20.45 3.17
CA ILE A 638 -16.22 20.85 4.56
C ILE A 638 -15.08 20.02 5.14
N HIS A 639 -13.88 20.60 5.18
CA HIS A 639 -12.80 20.07 6.00
C HIS A 639 -13.29 20.10 7.45
N THR A 640 -13.71 18.95 7.99
CA THR A 640 -14.06 18.82 9.42
C THR A 640 -12.84 18.91 10.34
N GLU A 641 -11.68 19.18 9.77
CA GLU A 641 -10.46 19.54 10.50
C GLU A 641 -10.48 21.01 10.97
N LEU A 642 -11.50 21.82 10.62
CA LEU A 642 -11.66 23.23 11.02
C LEU A 642 -12.26 23.49 12.40
#